data_AF-A0A679L0X6-F1
#
_entry.id   AF-A0A679L0X6-F1
#
_cell.length_a   1.000
_cell.length_b   1.000
_cell.length_c   1.000
_cell.angle_alpha   90.00
_cell.angle_beta   90.00
_cell.angle_gamma   90.00
#
_symmetry.space_group_name_H-M   'P 1'
#
loop_
_entity.id
_entity.type
_entity.pdbx_description
1 polymer ?
#
loop_
_entity_poly.entity_id
_entity_poly.type
_entity_poly.pdbx_seq_one_letter_code
_entity_poly.pdbx_strand_id
1 'polypeptide(L)'
;ATLKDDLIGTWKILESWLMYSGSNEIAKLCDKSKGLWPRGNWPGYMELLCQPILEIKYFMNGIKTERKGHGDPKDIAPTIETLNEAQRYSRCIVGAVALYTIYGDHCKLKDVIEKIEEEISPKVDEKLEGYLRKDGGNLQNQLNKCEGIDIPTLLVGKALLQDKIKEWVREDRAKGKDEGGAWRAGGQLLWRMKQRCTNNRPNDIGKVEQVMGEAKENNKGSTATFLGIKSDDKSTEGALMSEIMEDDDKFSSSKLGEMLNTAVKEAMTGGKNINVDSLVQSIKKGAEKTVAEACTQKRSGNGVKDDLCRRVECVARHWEKIKEPTGTAEKTEPCERLSCIVQYLKTRDTAAATGAVPGTGGSTTPTNNFWEKENGDVAKLWQELSQAMIDNGKNNQSGCDGMTDASPSEQTACKFLHAGFKELYNPTTSSASTSSTTGDVLKNNPSFRQTMGCFLLHAYAKHMKDKAVCDIEEGIKQAFESWQDLSTKAAGACNDKDKKCIPCKWEEDNFKGCEIEKKGATGEKENVENKLKNIIDKDGNDPKMKEMAQKINEVTKLCDQVKCVTARWMSQNKAGGTGTRTWDEVWGQVQEQISPLRTALGSATKTNKGNVESYCQGLPQGVDKEACLLIAAGLKNLYDIQESDAVEASFKRTMRCVLLNAIADKLQHDNFPCKDEKKVSTGIDYAFKTKNKDIKDASDGCNDDNCFQCERYEDNFKNCKVNNTVEVKDKVEEVLKNEGKEEMTKINDQAIKDI
;
A
#
# COMPACT_ATOMS: atom_id res chain seq x y z
N ALA A 1 -7.83 2.53 43.75
CA ALA A 1 -7.12 1.24 43.72
C ALA A 1 -6.10 1.30 42.61
N THR A 2 -4.92 0.69 42.78
CA THR A 2 -3.94 0.63 41.68
C THR A 2 -4.29 -0.52 40.74
N LEU A 3 -3.97 -0.41 39.44
CA LEU A 3 -4.18 -1.48 38.44
C LEU A 3 -3.66 -2.86 38.93
N LYS A 4 -2.55 -2.86 39.69
CA LYS A 4 -1.99 -4.06 40.30
C LYS A 4 -2.93 -4.70 41.31
N ASP A 5 -3.54 -3.91 42.20
CA ASP A 5 -4.46 -4.41 43.21
C ASP A 5 -5.73 -4.96 42.56
N ASP A 6 -6.23 -4.31 41.50
CA ASP A 6 -7.41 -4.74 40.76
C ASP A 6 -7.17 -6.08 40.04
N LEU A 7 -6.01 -6.24 39.39
CA LEU A 7 -5.61 -7.50 38.76
C LEU A 7 -5.39 -8.62 39.79
N ILE A 8 -4.75 -8.32 40.92
CA ILE A 8 -4.55 -9.29 42.01
C ILE A 8 -5.87 -9.70 42.64
N GLY A 9 -6.78 -8.77 42.88
CA GLY A 9 -8.12 -9.03 43.38
C GLY A 9 -8.91 -9.90 42.41
N THR A 10 -8.85 -9.57 41.12
CA THR A 10 -9.50 -10.34 40.05
C THR A 10 -8.91 -11.76 39.93
N TRP A 11 -7.60 -11.93 40.09
CA TRP A 11 -6.96 -13.24 40.20
C TRP A 11 -7.47 -14.04 41.41
N LYS A 12 -7.63 -13.43 42.58
CA LYS A 12 -8.17 -14.12 43.76
C LYS A 12 -9.59 -14.66 43.55
N ILE A 13 -10.40 -13.98 42.72
CA ILE A 13 -11.71 -14.49 42.32
C ILE A 13 -11.53 -15.77 41.49
N LEU A 14 -10.75 -15.72 40.39
CA LEU A 14 -10.51 -16.89 39.54
C LEU A 14 -9.87 -18.06 40.30
N GLU A 15 -8.88 -17.78 41.16
CA GLU A 15 -8.22 -18.76 42.03
C GLU A 15 -9.26 -19.56 42.82
N SER A 16 -10.24 -18.88 43.45
CA SER A 16 -11.29 -19.54 44.22
C SER A 16 -12.20 -20.45 43.38
N TRP A 17 -12.37 -20.16 42.08
CA TRP A 17 -13.21 -20.97 41.17
C TRP A 17 -12.46 -22.23 40.71
N LEU A 18 -11.13 -22.16 40.64
CA LEU A 18 -10.27 -23.28 40.25
C LEU A 18 -9.98 -24.25 41.41
N MET A 19 -10.27 -23.88 42.67
CA MET A 19 -10.02 -24.72 43.85
C MET A 19 -10.94 -25.96 43.95
N TYR A 20 -12.17 -25.87 43.44
CA TYR A 20 -13.21 -26.89 43.68
C TYR A 20 -13.65 -27.63 42.41
N SER A 21 -14.42 -28.70 42.60
CA SER A 21 -15.11 -29.36 41.48
C SER A 21 -16.18 -28.41 40.92
N GLY A 22 -15.96 -27.84 39.73
CA GLY A 22 -16.96 -26.97 39.12
C GLY A 22 -18.17 -27.72 38.57
N SER A 23 -19.07 -26.97 37.93
CA SER A 23 -20.44 -27.37 37.66
C SER A 23 -20.59 -28.67 36.85
N ASN A 24 -21.73 -29.32 37.03
CA ASN A 24 -22.16 -30.42 36.18
C ASN A 24 -22.45 -29.92 34.75
N GLU A 25 -22.87 -28.67 34.59
CA GLU A 25 -22.98 -28.03 33.28
C GLU A 25 -21.66 -28.08 32.50
N ILE A 26 -20.58 -27.52 33.07
CA ILE A 26 -19.25 -27.52 32.43
C ILE A 26 -18.75 -28.96 32.24
N ALA A 27 -18.96 -29.84 33.22
CA ALA A 27 -18.58 -31.26 33.08
C ALA A 27 -19.29 -31.95 31.89
N LYS A 28 -20.59 -31.67 31.69
CA LYS A 28 -21.38 -32.23 30.57
C LYS A 28 -20.98 -31.65 29.22
N LEU A 29 -20.46 -30.43 29.16
CA LEU A 29 -19.91 -29.85 27.94
C LEU A 29 -18.65 -30.59 27.49
N CYS A 30 -17.83 -31.03 28.45
CA CYS A 30 -16.58 -31.74 28.20
C CYS A 30 -16.70 -33.28 28.10
N ASP A 31 -17.89 -33.87 28.22
CA ASP A 31 -18.08 -35.33 28.41
C ASP A 31 -17.73 -36.20 27.17
N LYS A 32 -16.93 -37.27 27.36
CA LYS A 32 -16.54 -38.23 26.31
C LYS A 32 -17.67 -39.00 25.66
N SER A 33 -18.79 -39.20 26.35
CA SER A 33 -19.94 -39.96 25.85
C SER A 33 -20.55 -39.32 24.60
N LYS A 34 -20.21 -38.05 24.33
CA LYS A 34 -20.55 -37.31 23.12
C LYS A 34 -19.62 -37.58 21.93
N GLY A 35 -18.65 -38.49 22.05
CA GLY A 35 -17.69 -38.80 20.98
C GLY A 35 -16.64 -37.71 20.76
N LEU A 36 -16.53 -36.73 21.68
CA LEU A 36 -15.62 -35.58 21.56
C LEU A 36 -14.15 -36.02 21.57
N TRP A 37 -13.80 -36.97 22.44
CA TRP A 37 -12.41 -37.36 22.64
C TRP A 37 -12.09 -38.66 21.89
N PRO A 38 -10.87 -38.82 21.35
CA PRO A 38 -10.46 -40.04 20.64
C PRO A 38 -10.74 -41.32 21.45
N ARG A 39 -11.29 -42.36 20.79
CA ARG A 39 -11.52 -43.67 21.43
C ARG A 39 -10.17 -44.31 21.79
N GLY A 40 -9.92 -44.55 23.08
CA GLY A 40 -8.66 -45.10 23.60
C GLY A 40 -8.48 -44.89 25.11
N ASN A 41 -7.25 -44.98 25.61
CA ASN A 41 -6.90 -44.86 27.05
C ASN A 41 -6.98 -43.42 27.63
N TRP A 42 -7.61 -42.49 26.92
CA TRP A 42 -7.46 -41.03 27.04
C TRP A 42 -8.72 -40.17 27.36
N PRO A 43 -9.98 -40.64 27.24
CA PRO A 43 -11.12 -39.71 27.23
C PRO A 43 -11.41 -39.03 28.57
N GLY A 44 -11.26 -39.74 29.70
CA GLY A 44 -11.47 -39.16 31.03
C GLY A 44 -10.37 -38.18 31.48
N TYR A 45 -9.29 -38.05 30.72
CA TYR A 45 -8.20 -37.13 31.01
C TYR A 45 -8.36 -35.80 30.26
N MET A 46 -8.80 -35.85 29.00
CA MET A 46 -9.14 -34.64 28.23
C MET A 46 -10.31 -33.89 28.86
N GLU A 47 -11.31 -34.63 29.39
CA GLU A 47 -12.39 -34.09 30.23
C GLU A 47 -11.88 -33.23 31.38
N LEU A 48 -10.85 -33.69 32.09
CA LEU A 48 -10.30 -33.02 33.27
C LEU A 48 -9.56 -31.73 32.92
N LEU A 49 -8.98 -31.65 31.73
CA LEU A 49 -8.33 -30.43 31.24
C LEU A 49 -9.35 -29.45 30.63
N CYS A 50 -10.34 -29.95 29.91
CA CYS A 50 -11.39 -29.13 29.29
C CYS A 50 -12.19 -28.32 30.32
N GLN A 51 -12.55 -28.94 31.45
CA GLN A 51 -13.39 -28.30 32.47
C GLN A 51 -12.82 -26.99 33.02
N PRO A 52 -11.58 -26.92 33.54
CA PRO A 52 -11.02 -25.66 34.03
C PRO A 52 -10.84 -24.60 32.92
N ILE A 53 -10.54 -25.02 31.70
CA ILE A 53 -10.42 -24.08 30.57
C ILE A 53 -11.77 -23.41 30.30
N LEU A 54 -12.87 -24.17 30.28
CA LEU A 54 -14.21 -23.60 30.16
C LEU A 54 -14.60 -22.75 31.38
N GLU A 55 -14.17 -23.11 32.58
CA GLU A 55 -14.39 -22.28 33.78
C GLU A 55 -13.74 -20.89 33.62
N ILE A 56 -12.55 -20.81 33.01
CA ILE A 56 -11.91 -19.53 32.66
C ILE A 56 -12.78 -18.74 31.67
N LYS A 57 -13.37 -19.39 30.65
CA LYS A 57 -14.29 -18.72 29.70
C LYS A 57 -15.53 -18.16 30.39
N TYR A 58 -16.12 -18.92 31.32
CA TYR A 58 -17.26 -18.49 32.14
C TYR A 58 -16.88 -17.31 33.06
N PHE A 59 -15.72 -17.39 33.70
CA PHE A 59 -15.15 -16.32 34.52
C PHE A 59 -14.97 -15.01 33.74
N MET A 60 -14.42 -15.08 32.53
CA MET A 60 -14.21 -13.92 31.68
C MET A 60 -15.52 -13.20 31.32
N ASN A 61 -16.63 -13.92 31.31
CA ASN A 61 -17.98 -13.40 31.05
C ASN A 61 -18.76 -13.06 32.34
N GLY A 62 -18.15 -13.18 33.52
CA GLY A 62 -18.78 -12.85 34.81
C GLY A 62 -19.84 -13.85 35.27
N ILE A 63 -19.76 -15.12 34.82
CA ILE A 63 -20.76 -16.14 35.14
C ILE A 63 -20.11 -17.24 35.97
N LYS A 64 -20.55 -17.41 37.20
CA LYS A 64 -20.11 -18.49 38.08
C LYS A 64 -21.12 -19.63 38.09
N THR A 65 -20.64 -20.86 37.86
CA THR A 65 -21.48 -22.07 37.97
C THR A 65 -20.86 -23.06 38.94
N GLU A 66 -21.67 -23.65 39.82
CA GLU A 66 -21.15 -24.54 40.86
C GLU A 66 -22.11 -25.70 41.13
N ARG A 67 -21.57 -26.81 41.63
CA ARG A 67 -22.39 -27.93 42.08
C ARG A 67 -23.04 -27.61 43.43
N LYS A 68 -24.20 -28.17 43.71
CA LYS A 68 -24.84 -28.05 45.04
C LYS A 68 -24.03 -28.71 46.16
N GLY A 69 -23.24 -29.71 45.82
CA GLY A 69 -22.32 -30.41 46.73
C GLY A 69 -21.43 -31.39 45.97
N HIS A 70 -20.42 -31.95 46.65
CA HIS A 70 -19.54 -32.94 46.05
C HIS A 70 -20.34 -34.19 45.66
N GLY A 71 -20.30 -34.57 44.38
CA GLY A 71 -21.05 -35.72 43.85
C GLY A 71 -22.54 -35.48 43.60
N ASP A 72 -23.08 -34.28 43.88
CA ASP A 72 -24.48 -33.97 43.61
C ASP A 72 -24.70 -33.82 42.08
N PRO A 73 -25.73 -34.47 41.49
CA PRO A 73 -26.03 -34.34 40.07
C PRO A 73 -26.61 -32.97 39.65
N LYS A 74 -26.91 -32.09 40.63
CA LYS A 74 -27.49 -30.76 40.42
C LYS A 74 -26.47 -29.65 40.68
N ASP A 75 -26.63 -28.59 39.91
CA ASP A 75 -25.91 -27.33 40.10
C ASP A 75 -26.75 -26.36 40.93
N ILE A 76 -26.08 -25.46 41.66
CA ILE A 76 -26.75 -24.28 42.21
C ILE A 76 -27.11 -23.32 41.07
N ALA A 77 -28.03 -22.39 41.32
CA ALA A 77 -28.35 -21.36 40.35
C ALA A 77 -27.06 -20.56 40.01
N PRO A 78 -26.81 -20.27 38.72
CA PRO A 78 -25.63 -19.54 38.30
C PRO A 78 -25.65 -18.14 38.90
N THR A 79 -24.48 -17.66 39.32
CA THR A 79 -24.30 -16.27 39.76
C THR A 79 -23.83 -15.44 38.57
N ILE A 80 -24.57 -14.39 38.22
CA ILE A 80 -24.28 -13.52 37.07
C ILE A 80 -23.84 -12.15 37.60
N GLU A 81 -22.59 -11.80 37.33
CA GLU A 81 -22.03 -10.51 37.70
C GLU A 81 -22.21 -9.49 36.56
N THR A 82 -22.79 -8.33 36.88
CA THR A 82 -22.78 -7.18 35.96
C THR A 82 -21.41 -6.54 36.02
N LEU A 83 -20.70 -6.56 34.89
CA LEU A 83 -19.33 -6.11 34.77
C LEU A 83 -19.29 -4.76 34.08
N ASN A 84 -18.63 -3.78 34.70
CA ASN A 84 -18.22 -2.57 34.00
C ASN A 84 -17.04 -2.86 33.05
N GLU A 85 -16.66 -1.88 32.24
CA GLU A 85 -15.59 -2.02 31.25
C GLU A 85 -14.24 -2.41 31.85
N ALA A 86 -13.81 -1.76 32.94
CA ALA A 86 -12.55 -2.07 33.62
C ALA A 86 -12.55 -3.48 34.25
N GLN A 87 -13.70 -3.92 34.77
CA GLN A 87 -13.89 -5.25 35.34
C GLN A 87 -13.87 -6.36 34.27
N ARG A 88 -14.44 -6.10 33.09
CA ARG A 88 -14.33 -7.01 31.93
C ARG A 88 -12.89 -7.11 31.47
N TYR A 89 -12.23 -5.96 31.30
CA TYR A 89 -10.84 -5.87 30.89
C TYR A 89 -9.91 -6.64 31.84
N SER A 90 -10.06 -6.44 33.16
CA SER A 90 -9.28 -7.15 34.18
C SER A 90 -9.49 -8.66 34.14
N ARG A 91 -10.74 -9.12 33.96
CA ARG A 91 -11.06 -10.56 33.88
C ARG A 91 -10.46 -11.23 32.66
N CYS A 92 -10.47 -10.56 31.51
CA CYS A 92 -9.84 -11.09 30.31
C CYS A 92 -8.31 -11.21 30.47
N ILE A 93 -7.63 -10.20 31.03
CA ILE A 93 -6.18 -10.25 31.31
C ILE A 93 -5.86 -11.40 32.27
N VAL A 94 -6.59 -11.48 33.40
CA VAL A 94 -6.38 -12.52 34.40
C VAL A 94 -6.65 -13.91 33.82
N GLY A 95 -7.72 -14.08 33.06
CA GLY A 95 -8.07 -15.35 32.41
C GLY A 95 -6.99 -15.80 31.42
N ALA A 96 -6.50 -14.88 30.59
CA ALA A 96 -5.42 -15.12 29.63
C ALA A 96 -4.12 -15.58 30.32
N VAL A 97 -3.65 -14.79 31.30
CA VAL A 97 -2.40 -15.09 32.00
C VAL A 97 -2.53 -16.39 32.81
N ALA A 98 -3.69 -16.66 33.41
CA ALA A 98 -3.96 -17.89 34.15
C ALA A 98 -3.96 -19.13 33.25
N LEU A 99 -4.66 -19.07 32.11
CA LEU A 99 -4.75 -20.20 31.17
C LEU A 99 -3.34 -20.67 30.76
N TYR A 100 -2.51 -19.73 30.31
CA TYR A 100 -1.14 -20.03 29.92
C TYR A 100 -0.30 -20.50 31.12
N THR A 101 -0.34 -19.77 32.24
CA THR A 101 0.58 -20.04 33.37
C THR A 101 0.28 -21.36 34.08
N ILE A 102 -0.99 -21.76 34.14
CA ILE A 102 -1.42 -22.98 34.84
C ILE A 102 -1.36 -24.21 33.93
N TYR A 103 -1.72 -24.07 32.66
CA TYR A 103 -1.93 -25.20 31.75
C TYR A 103 -0.98 -25.24 30.55
N GLY A 104 -0.18 -24.19 30.31
CA GLY A 104 0.69 -24.07 29.14
C GLY A 104 1.75 -25.17 29.02
N ASP A 105 2.11 -25.82 30.14
CA ASP A 105 3.05 -26.95 30.18
C ASP A 105 2.40 -28.32 29.97
N HIS A 106 1.12 -28.36 29.63
CA HIS A 106 0.34 -29.59 29.54
C HIS A 106 0.34 -30.17 28.12
N CYS A 107 0.73 -31.44 27.97
CA CYS A 107 0.92 -32.09 26.65
C CYS A 107 -0.33 -32.26 25.77
N LYS A 108 -1.50 -31.83 26.27
CA LYS A 108 -2.81 -31.94 25.60
C LYS A 108 -3.59 -30.63 25.56
N LEU A 109 -2.98 -29.51 25.96
CA LEU A 109 -3.67 -28.22 25.98
C LEU A 109 -4.14 -27.84 24.57
N LYS A 110 -3.26 -27.89 23.58
CA LYS A 110 -3.60 -27.58 22.18
C LYS A 110 -4.77 -28.42 21.65
N ASP A 111 -4.67 -29.74 21.74
CA ASP A 111 -5.75 -30.68 21.33
C ASP A 111 -7.10 -30.35 21.99
N VAL A 112 -7.09 -29.93 23.27
CA VAL A 112 -8.31 -29.58 24.00
C VAL A 112 -8.85 -28.21 23.59
N ILE A 113 -7.99 -27.21 23.37
CA ILE A 113 -8.40 -25.87 22.91
C ILE A 113 -8.99 -25.95 21.50
N GLU A 114 -8.34 -26.66 20.57
CA GLU A 114 -8.86 -26.87 19.21
C GLU A 114 -10.26 -27.50 19.25
N LYS A 115 -10.43 -28.54 20.08
CA LYS A 115 -11.74 -29.19 20.23
C LYS A 115 -12.78 -28.29 20.90
N ILE A 116 -12.35 -27.47 21.86
CA ILE A 116 -13.22 -26.48 22.48
C ILE A 116 -13.74 -25.53 21.40
N GLU A 117 -12.86 -24.94 20.60
CA GLU A 117 -13.27 -23.98 19.58
C GLU A 117 -14.17 -24.58 18.50
N GLU A 118 -13.83 -25.76 17.99
CA GLU A 118 -14.57 -26.37 16.88
C GLU A 118 -15.95 -26.90 17.29
N GLU A 119 -16.09 -27.48 18.48
CA GLU A 119 -17.29 -28.28 18.82
C GLU A 119 -17.99 -27.90 20.12
N ILE A 120 -17.32 -27.17 21.02
CA ILE A 120 -17.84 -26.83 22.36
C ILE A 120 -18.19 -25.34 22.47
N SER A 121 -17.38 -24.44 21.89
CA SER A 121 -17.55 -22.99 21.90
C SER A 121 -18.95 -22.57 21.47
N PRO A 122 -19.54 -23.09 20.37
CA PRO A 122 -20.92 -22.72 20.00
C PRO A 122 -21.96 -23.02 21.08
N LYS A 123 -21.79 -24.14 21.82
CA LYS A 123 -22.70 -24.55 22.90
C LYS A 123 -22.47 -23.75 24.17
N VAL A 124 -21.22 -23.38 24.43
CA VAL A 124 -20.84 -22.49 25.54
C VAL A 124 -21.43 -21.11 25.29
N ASP A 125 -21.28 -20.57 24.08
CA ASP A 125 -21.78 -19.25 23.70
C ASP A 125 -23.31 -19.19 23.82
N GLU A 126 -24.04 -20.23 23.38
CA GLU A 126 -25.49 -20.35 23.57
C GLU A 126 -25.88 -20.32 25.07
N LYS A 127 -25.12 -21.02 25.92
CA LYS A 127 -25.35 -21.04 27.37
C LYS A 127 -25.10 -19.68 28.01
N LEU A 128 -23.98 -19.05 27.68
CA LEU A 128 -23.60 -17.73 28.19
C LEU A 128 -24.63 -16.67 27.73
N GLU A 129 -25.02 -16.69 26.45
CA GLU A 129 -26.07 -15.80 25.93
C GLU A 129 -27.40 -16.02 26.66
N GLY A 130 -27.78 -17.28 26.93
CA GLY A 130 -28.97 -17.61 27.69
C GLY A 130 -28.97 -17.06 29.12
N TYR A 131 -27.82 -17.07 29.81
CA TYR A 131 -27.69 -16.45 31.13
C TYR A 131 -27.76 -14.92 31.06
N LEU A 132 -27.06 -14.31 30.10
CA LEU A 132 -26.99 -12.86 29.95
C LEU A 132 -28.30 -12.22 29.46
N ARG A 133 -29.27 -13.04 29.03
CA ARG A 133 -30.63 -12.63 28.62
C ARG A 133 -31.69 -12.78 29.71
N LYS A 134 -31.42 -13.53 30.78
CA LYS A 134 -32.41 -13.73 31.85
C LYS A 134 -32.52 -12.49 32.74
N ASP A 135 -33.71 -12.28 33.31
CA ASP A 135 -34.04 -11.24 34.30
C ASP A 135 -34.07 -9.78 33.81
N GLY A 136 -34.49 -9.54 32.57
CA GLY A 136 -34.85 -8.20 32.07
C GLY A 136 -33.68 -7.23 31.81
N GLY A 137 -32.45 -7.66 32.06
CA GLY A 137 -31.24 -6.94 31.68
C GLY A 137 -30.73 -7.40 30.32
N ASN A 138 -30.45 -6.46 29.40
CA ASN A 138 -29.76 -6.75 28.14
C ASN A 138 -28.24 -6.71 28.36
N LEU A 139 -27.70 -7.70 29.08
CA LEU A 139 -26.25 -7.84 29.35
C LEU A 139 -25.51 -8.57 28.21
N GLN A 140 -26.14 -8.68 27.04
CA GLN A 140 -25.54 -9.28 25.84
C GLN A 140 -24.26 -8.53 25.41
N ASN A 141 -24.12 -7.28 25.84
CA ASN A 141 -22.91 -6.47 25.69
C ASN A 141 -21.69 -6.98 26.48
N GLN A 142 -21.78 -8.01 27.32
CA GLN A 142 -20.65 -8.63 28.04
C GLN A 142 -20.11 -9.88 27.33
N LEU A 143 -20.90 -10.49 26.44
CA LEU A 143 -20.58 -11.77 25.82
C LEU A 143 -19.33 -11.67 24.93
N ASN A 144 -18.32 -12.49 25.23
CA ASN A 144 -17.11 -12.65 24.42
C ASN A 144 -16.40 -11.31 24.07
N LYS A 145 -16.56 -10.29 24.92
CA LYS A 145 -15.98 -8.95 24.72
C LYS A 145 -14.60 -8.78 25.33
N CYS A 146 -13.67 -9.67 24.98
CA CYS A 146 -12.24 -9.39 25.14
C CYS A 146 -11.65 -8.66 23.91
N GLU A 147 -12.52 -8.22 23.01
CA GLU A 147 -12.22 -7.38 21.85
C GLU A 147 -11.57 -6.07 22.29
N GLY A 148 -10.38 -5.75 21.75
CA GLY A 148 -9.59 -4.56 22.10
C GLY A 148 -8.49 -4.78 23.13
N ILE A 149 -8.29 -6.00 23.65
CA ILE A 149 -7.11 -6.32 24.46
C ILE A 149 -5.93 -6.56 23.54
N ASP A 150 -4.97 -5.64 23.58
CA ASP A 150 -3.73 -5.78 22.85
C ASP A 150 -2.70 -6.62 23.65
N ILE A 151 -1.76 -7.19 22.91
CA ILE A 151 -0.73 -8.06 23.48
C ILE A 151 0.20 -7.32 24.46
N PRO A 152 0.56 -6.04 24.24
CA PRO A 152 1.29 -5.26 25.23
C PRO A 152 0.62 -5.18 26.61
N THR A 153 -0.71 -5.08 26.67
CA THR A 153 -1.45 -5.13 27.93
C THR A 153 -1.34 -6.50 28.60
N LEU A 154 -1.40 -7.58 27.82
CA LEU A 154 -1.20 -8.93 28.36
C LEU A 154 0.20 -9.14 28.93
N LEU A 155 1.23 -8.47 28.40
CA LEU A 155 2.58 -8.48 28.97
C LEU A 155 2.65 -7.75 30.32
N VAL A 156 1.91 -6.65 30.50
CA VAL A 156 1.75 -5.99 31.81
C VAL A 156 1.10 -6.96 32.80
N GLY A 157 0.03 -7.65 32.36
CA GLY A 157 -0.64 -8.68 33.15
C GLY A 157 0.32 -9.81 33.56
N LYS A 158 1.11 -10.32 32.61
CA LYS A 158 2.15 -11.34 32.85
C LYS A 158 3.17 -10.86 33.89
N ALA A 159 3.70 -9.65 33.73
CA ALA A 159 4.67 -9.05 34.65
C ALA A 159 4.14 -8.96 36.09
N LEU A 160 2.85 -8.67 36.26
CA LEU A 160 2.23 -8.45 37.57
C LEU A 160 1.69 -9.72 38.23
N LEU A 161 1.23 -10.69 37.45
CA LEU A 161 0.47 -11.84 37.94
C LEU A 161 1.21 -13.16 37.84
N GLN A 162 2.08 -13.34 36.85
CA GLN A 162 2.60 -14.68 36.50
C GLN A 162 3.36 -15.33 37.65
N ASP A 163 4.22 -14.61 38.37
CA ASP A 163 4.97 -15.18 39.50
C ASP A 163 4.04 -15.67 40.61
N LYS A 164 3.02 -14.87 40.91
CA LYS A 164 2.03 -15.21 41.93
C LYS A 164 1.22 -16.45 41.56
N ILE A 165 0.84 -16.55 40.28
CA ILE A 165 0.13 -17.72 39.76
C ILE A 165 1.06 -18.94 39.77
N LYS A 166 2.33 -18.81 39.35
CA LYS A 166 3.33 -19.90 39.38
C LYS A 166 3.57 -20.40 40.80
N GLU A 167 3.68 -19.51 41.77
CA GLU A 167 3.83 -19.85 43.19
C GLU A 167 2.63 -20.67 43.67
N TRP A 168 1.42 -20.16 43.45
CA TRP A 168 0.19 -20.89 43.80
C TRP A 168 0.12 -22.27 43.12
N VAL A 169 0.41 -22.35 41.82
CA VAL A 169 0.44 -23.62 41.07
C VAL A 169 1.47 -24.58 41.66
N ARG A 170 2.67 -24.12 42.01
CA ARG A 170 3.71 -24.96 42.63
C ARG A 170 3.29 -25.48 43.99
N GLU A 171 2.81 -24.61 44.87
CA GLU A 171 2.34 -24.97 46.21
C GLU A 171 1.18 -25.97 46.13
N ASP A 172 0.22 -25.73 45.24
CA ASP A 172 -0.94 -26.58 45.10
C ASP A 172 -0.62 -27.94 44.44
N ARG A 173 0.28 -27.93 43.45
CA ARG A 173 0.85 -29.17 42.87
C ARG A 173 1.69 -29.95 43.89
N ALA A 174 2.35 -29.29 44.84
CA ALA A 174 3.19 -29.92 45.87
C ALA A 174 2.38 -30.68 46.93
N LYS A 175 1.16 -30.22 47.26
CA LYS A 175 0.21 -30.95 48.14
C LYS A 175 -0.16 -32.35 47.60
N GLY A 176 0.15 -32.62 46.33
CA GLY A 176 -0.04 -33.94 45.73
C GLY A 176 -1.49 -34.40 45.73
N LYS A 177 -1.70 -35.71 45.56
CA LYS A 177 -3.02 -36.33 45.54
C LYS A 177 -3.63 -36.49 46.94
N ASP A 178 -2.77 -36.69 47.95
CA ASP A 178 -3.18 -37.15 49.27
C ASP A 178 -3.32 -36.01 50.30
N GLU A 179 -2.73 -34.82 50.06
CA GLU A 179 -2.81 -33.65 50.97
C GLU A 179 -3.77 -32.55 50.47
N GLY A 180 -4.68 -32.89 49.55
CA GLY A 180 -5.82 -32.03 49.19
C GLY A 180 -5.52 -30.88 48.21
N GLY A 181 -4.54 -31.02 47.33
CA GLY A 181 -4.32 -30.06 46.22
C GLY A 181 -5.56 -29.90 45.32
N ALA A 182 -5.75 -28.72 44.74
CA ALA A 182 -6.92 -28.41 43.93
C ALA A 182 -7.08 -29.37 42.76
N TRP A 183 -8.30 -29.86 42.57
CA TRP A 183 -8.61 -30.88 41.56
C TRP A 183 -8.29 -30.44 40.12
N ARG A 184 -8.42 -29.13 39.85
CA ARG A 184 -8.39 -28.55 38.51
C ARG A 184 -7.07 -27.87 38.13
N ALA A 185 -6.16 -27.64 39.08
CA ALA A 185 -4.87 -27.00 38.83
C ALA A 185 -3.67 -27.74 39.48
N GLY A 186 -3.95 -28.55 40.51
CA GLY A 186 -2.95 -29.17 41.37
C GLY A 186 -2.70 -30.65 41.14
N GLY A 187 -2.57 -31.38 42.25
CA GLY A 187 -1.97 -32.72 42.32
C GLY A 187 -2.61 -33.79 41.42
N GLN A 188 -3.93 -33.78 41.21
CA GLN A 188 -4.61 -34.79 40.38
C GLN A 188 -4.37 -34.60 38.88
N LEU A 189 -4.50 -33.37 38.39
CA LEU A 189 -4.23 -33.05 37.00
C LEU A 189 -2.75 -33.25 36.69
N LEU A 190 -1.85 -32.75 37.56
CA LEU A 190 -0.41 -32.94 37.41
C LEU A 190 -0.01 -34.43 37.44
N TRP A 191 -0.52 -35.21 38.40
CA TRP A 191 -0.17 -36.63 38.48
C TRP A 191 -0.65 -37.41 37.27
N ARG A 192 -1.89 -37.15 36.81
CA ARG A 192 -2.41 -37.78 35.58
C ARG A 192 -1.60 -37.32 34.36
N MET A 193 -1.18 -36.07 34.32
CA MET A 193 -0.30 -35.57 33.27
C MET A 193 1.04 -36.30 33.28
N LYS A 194 1.71 -36.41 34.42
CA LYS A 194 2.97 -37.17 34.53
C LYS A 194 2.80 -38.63 34.11
N GLN A 195 1.69 -39.28 34.46
CA GLN A 195 1.42 -40.66 34.04
C GLN A 195 1.14 -40.77 32.53
N ARG A 196 0.31 -39.88 31.99
CA ARG A 196 -0.21 -40.00 30.62
C ARG A 196 0.74 -39.42 29.59
N CYS A 197 1.35 -38.29 29.87
CA CYS A 197 2.24 -37.61 28.92
C CYS A 197 3.62 -38.29 28.80
N THR A 198 4.05 -39.11 29.77
CA THR A 198 5.37 -39.79 29.71
C THR A 198 5.29 -41.28 29.38
N ASN A 199 4.15 -41.76 28.85
CA ASN A 199 3.92 -43.19 28.60
C ASN A 199 4.09 -44.04 29.86
N ASN A 200 3.44 -43.63 30.96
CA ASN A 200 3.40 -44.32 32.25
C ASN A 200 4.76 -44.36 32.99
N ARG A 201 5.60 -43.34 32.79
CA ARG A 201 6.89 -43.14 33.48
C ARG A 201 6.87 -41.84 34.33
N PRO A 202 5.98 -41.74 35.32
CA PRO A 202 5.75 -40.50 36.07
C PRO A 202 6.92 -40.09 37.00
N ASN A 203 7.80 -41.04 37.34
CA ASN A 203 8.90 -40.86 38.29
C ASN A 203 10.23 -40.57 37.60
N ASP A 204 10.28 -40.63 36.27
CA ASP A 204 11.45 -40.25 35.48
C ASP A 204 11.45 -38.72 35.34
N ILE A 205 12.19 -38.05 36.23
CA ILE A 205 12.23 -36.59 36.32
C ILE A 205 12.68 -35.98 34.98
N GLY A 206 13.73 -36.53 34.36
CA GLY A 206 14.23 -36.04 33.08
C GLY A 206 13.20 -36.19 31.96
N LYS A 207 12.45 -37.30 31.93
CA LYS A 207 11.38 -37.48 30.93
C LYS A 207 10.20 -36.54 31.17
N VAL A 208 9.83 -36.30 32.42
CA VAL A 208 8.77 -35.35 32.79
C VAL A 208 9.17 -33.93 32.36
N GLU A 209 10.38 -33.49 32.68
CA GLU A 209 10.90 -32.18 32.28
C GLU A 209 10.95 -32.01 30.76
N GLN A 210 11.44 -33.03 30.04
CA GLN A 210 11.46 -33.03 28.58
C GLN A 210 10.05 -32.84 28.00
N VAL A 211 9.08 -33.66 28.43
CA VAL A 211 7.72 -33.64 27.88
C VAL A 211 7.00 -32.34 28.21
N MET A 212 7.20 -31.79 29.41
CA MET A 212 6.64 -30.49 29.78
C MET A 212 7.28 -29.34 28.99
N GLY A 213 8.58 -29.41 28.72
CA GLY A 213 9.28 -28.44 27.85
C GLY A 213 8.78 -28.50 26.40
N GLU A 214 8.65 -29.69 25.82
CA GLU A 214 8.09 -29.89 24.48
C GLU A 214 6.62 -29.44 24.42
N ALA A 215 5.83 -29.69 25.47
CA ALA A 215 4.45 -29.25 25.56
C ALA A 215 4.34 -27.72 25.55
N LYS A 216 5.18 -27.02 26.32
CA LYS A 216 5.21 -25.54 26.30
C LYS A 216 5.43 -24.98 24.91
N GLU A 217 6.37 -25.56 24.16
CA GLU A 217 6.66 -25.14 22.79
C GLU A 217 5.49 -25.45 21.84
N ASN A 218 4.92 -26.65 21.92
CA ASN A 218 3.82 -27.07 21.05
C ASN A 218 2.51 -26.33 21.31
N ASN A 219 2.32 -25.86 22.54
CA ASN A 219 1.14 -25.12 22.95
C ASN A 219 1.21 -23.63 22.58
N LYS A 220 2.32 -23.16 22.00
CA LYS A 220 2.46 -21.76 21.57
C LYS A 220 1.29 -21.31 20.67
N GLY A 221 0.67 -20.18 20.99
CA GLY A 221 -0.50 -19.61 20.32
C GLY A 221 -1.86 -20.07 20.87
N SER A 222 -1.91 -21.13 21.68
CA SER A 222 -3.21 -21.72 22.08
C SER A 222 -4.03 -20.79 22.97
N THR A 223 -3.38 -19.99 23.82
CA THR A 223 -4.06 -18.99 24.67
C THR A 223 -4.71 -17.90 23.83
N ALA A 224 -4.03 -17.41 22.79
CA ALA A 224 -4.55 -16.40 21.89
C ALA A 224 -5.78 -16.91 21.13
N THR A 225 -5.71 -18.15 20.62
CA THR A 225 -6.83 -18.85 19.97
C THR A 225 -8.04 -18.93 20.89
N PHE A 226 -7.85 -19.38 22.13
CA PHE A 226 -8.94 -19.52 23.11
C PHE A 226 -9.63 -18.21 23.49
N LEU A 227 -8.89 -17.09 23.49
CA LEU A 227 -9.43 -15.77 23.82
C LEU A 227 -10.28 -15.17 22.70
N GLY A 228 -10.36 -15.82 21.53
CA GLY A 228 -11.02 -15.25 20.36
C GLY A 228 -10.31 -13.98 19.86
N ILE A 229 -9.04 -13.78 20.24
CA ILE A 229 -8.16 -12.83 19.58
C ILE A 229 -8.03 -13.40 18.17
N LYS A 230 -8.79 -12.86 17.22
CA LYS A 230 -8.64 -13.22 15.81
C LYS A 230 -7.20 -12.91 15.45
N SER A 231 -6.36 -13.94 15.44
CA SER A 231 -5.19 -13.94 14.60
C SER A 231 -5.76 -13.79 13.19
N ASP A 232 -5.68 -12.57 12.64
CA ASP A 232 -5.57 -12.47 11.20
C ASP A 232 -4.33 -13.32 10.87
N ASP A 233 -4.56 -14.57 10.47
CA ASP A 233 -3.66 -15.71 10.66
C ASP A 233 -2.35 -15.64 9.86
N LYS A 234 -1.96 -14.46 9.37
CA LYS A 234 -0.71 -14.17 8.63
C LYS A 234 -0.09 -12.81 8.92
N SER A 235 -0.43 -12.10 10.00
CA SER A 235 0.49 -11.07 10.49
C SER A 235 1.61 -11.76 11.26
N THR A 236 2.86 -11.47 10.91
CA THR A 236 4.05 -12.02 11.60
C THR A 236 4.10 -11.53 13.06
N GLU A 237 3.32 -10.49 13.36
CA GLU A 237 3.22 -9.74 14.61
C GLU A 237 2.34 -10.47 15.65
N GLY A 238 1.19 -11.03 15.25
CA GLY A 238 0.32 -11.83 16.15
C GLY A 238 0.94 -13.18 16.53
N ALA A 239 1.60 -13.85 15.59
CA ALA A 239 2.34 -15.09 15.83
C ALA A 239 3.57 -14.86 16.75
N LEU A 240 4.34 -13.79 16.50
CA LEU A 240 5.48 -13.39 17.32
C LEU A 240 5.07 -13.02 18.74
N MET A 241 3.97 -12.27 18.90
CA MET A 241 3.58 -11.74 20.19
C MET A 241 2.89 -12.81 21.06
N SER A 242 2.23 -13.79 20.45
CA SER A 242 1.81 -15.04 21.12
C SER A 242 3.03 -15.86 21.56
N GLU A 243 4.08 -15.92 20.73
CA GLU A 243 5.35 -16.56 21.09
C GLU A 243 6.09 -15.81 22.23
N ILE A 244 6.01 -14.48 22.31
CA ILE A 244 6.60 -13.66 23.39
C ILE A 244 5.84 -13.83 24.72
N MET A 245 4.51 -13.90 24.69
CA MET A 245 3.71 -14.20 25.89
C MET A 245 4.04 -15.57 26.46
N GLU A 246 4.42 -16.52 25.60
CA GLU A 246 4.50 -17.93 25.95
C GLU A 246 5.94 -18.50 25.98
N ASP A 247 6.96 -17.65 25.75
CA ASP A 247 8.39 -17.93 25.94
C ASP A 247 8.88 -17.33 27.28
N ASP A 248 8.72 -18.13 28.33
CA ASP A 248 9.11 -17.76 29.70
C ASP A 248 10.62 -17.58 29.92
N ASP A 249 11.44 -18.17 29.06
CA ASP A 249 12.91 -18.11 29.17
C ASP A 249 13.44 -16.76 28.68
N LYS A 250 12.79 -16.17 27.66
CA LYS A 250 13.15 -14.84 27.15
C LYS A 250 12.36 -13.70 27.80
N PHE A 251 11.10 -13.91 28.14
CA PHE A 251 10.20 -12.90 28.72
C PHE A 251 9.67 -13.34 30.07
N SER A 252 10.58 -13.58 31.01
CA SER A 252 10.21 -13.89 32.39
C SER A 252 9.46 -12.72 33.02
N SER A 253 8.51 -13.06 33.90
CA SER A 253 7.87 -12.15 34.85
C SER A 253 8.85 -11.22 35.55
N SER A 254 10.01 -11.72 35.98
CA SER A 254 11.05 -10.92 36.63
C SER A 254 11.63 -9.86 35.71
N LYS A 255 11.99 -10.21 34.48
CA LYS A 255 12.57 -9.29 33.49
C LYS A 255 11.55 -8.23 33.06
N LEU A 256 10.30 -8.64 32.86
CA LEU A 256 9.19 -7.72 32.59
C LEU A 256 8.88 -6.82 33.80
N GLY A 257 8.96 -7.35 35.02
CA GLY A 257 8.79 -6.62 36.26
C GLY A 257 9.88 -5.58 36.51
N GLU A 258 11.14 -5.88 36.16
CA GLU A 258 12.25 -4.92 36.18
C GLU A 258 12.04 -3.77 35.19
N MET A 259 11.56 -4.09 33.98
CA MET A 259 11.20 -3.09 32.97
C MET A 259 10.06 -2.19 33.45
N LEU A 260 9.03 -2.79 34.06
CA LEU A 260 7.91 -2.08 34.67
C LEU A 260 8.36 -1.14 35.79
N ASN A 261 9.19 -1.63 36.70
CA ASN A 261 9.70 -0.86 37.84
C ASN A 261 10.60 0.30 37.39
N THR A 262 11.39 0.10 36.33
CA THR A 262 12.23 1.15 35.74
C THR A 262 11.36 2.25 35.14
N ALA A 263 10.34 1.88 34.36
CA ALA A 263 9.39 2.81 33.75
C ALA A 263 8.61 3.64 34.79
N VAL A 264 8.18 3.00 35.88
CA VAL A 264 7.49 3.67 36.98
C VAL A 264 8.42 4.67 37.68
N LYS A 265 9.68 4.31 37.94
CA LYS A 265 10.66 5.21 38.56
C LYS A 265 10.94 6.44 37.69
N GLU A 266 11.12 6.25 36.39
CA GLU A 266 11.34 7.34 35.43
C GLU A 266 10.15 8.31 35.38
N ALA A 267 8.91 7.79 35.38
CA ALA A 267 7.70 8.61 35.39
C ALA A 267 7.53 9.42 36.68
N MET A 268 7.87 8.83 37.84
CA MET A 268 7.81 9.52 39.14
C MET A 268 8.84 10.66 39.25
N THR A 269 10.03 10.54 38.63
CA THR A 269 11.04 11.61 38.64
C THR A 269 10.70 12.83 37.78
N GLY A 270 9.78 12.69 36.81
CA GLY A 270 9.38 13.76 35.89
C GLY A 270 8.09 14.51 36.27
N GLY A 271 7.47 14.21 37.42
CA GLY A 271 6.23 14.85 37.87
C GLY A 271 4.99 14.58 37.01
N LYS A 272 5.03 13.58 36.11
CA LYS A 272 3.89 13.20 35.25
C LYS A 272 3.06 12.10 35.90
N ASN A 273 1.73 12.17 35.71
CA ASN A 273 0.82 11.10 36.13
C ASN A 273 1.08 9.82 35.32
N ILE A 274 1.23 8.68 36.00
CA ILE A 274 1.48 7.39 35.34
C ILE A 274 0.19 6.92 34.66
N ASN A 275 0.14 7.00 33.33
CA ASN A 275 -0.92 6.40 32.52
C ASN A 275 -0.46 5.03 31.99
N VAL A 276 -1.41 4.08 31.91
CA VAL A 276 -1.25 2.70 31.41
C VAL A 276 -0.57 2.67 30.04
N ASP A 277 -0.88 3.61 29.15
CA ASP A 277 -0.25 3.72 27.82
C ASP A 277 1.26 3.93 27.89
N SER A 278 1.74 4.74 28.84
CA SER A 278 3.17 4.99 29.05
C SER A 278 3.88 3.75 29.58
N LEU A 279 3.18 2.95 30.39
CA LEU A 279 3.72 1.74 31.00
C LEU A 279 3.79 0.60 29.97
N VAL A 280 2.74 0.46 29.18
CA VAL A 280 2.64 -0.40 28.00
C VAL A 280 3.78 -0.10 27.02
N GLN A 281 4.05 1.17 26.74
CA GLN A 281 5.15 1.59 25.86
C GLN A 281 6.55 1.22 26.39
N SER A 282 6.77 1.26 27.69
CA SER A 282 8.08 0.92 28.27
C SER A 282 8.32 -0.59 28.31
N ILE A 283 7.28 -1.39 28.57
CA ILE A 283 7.37 -2.85 28.46
C ILE A 283 7.59 -3.25 26.99
N LYS A 284 6.92 -2.59 26.05
CA LYS A 284 7.12 -2.79 24.62
C LYS A 284 8.59 -2.55 24.21
N LYS A 285 9.16 -1.42 24.64
CA LYS A 285 10.59 -1.08 24.43
C LYS A 285 11.55 -2.08 25.07
N GLY A 286 11.23 -2.56 26.28
CA GLY A 286 12.02 -3.57 26.97
C GLY A 286 11.94 -4.95 26.31
N ALA A 287 10.76 -5.31 25.80
CA ALA A 287 10.55 -6.54 25.04
C ALA A 287 11.33 -6.50 23.72
N GLU A 288 11.26 -5.40 22.96
CA GLU A 288 12.05 -5.15 21.74
C GLU A 288 13.56 -5.31 21.98
N LYS A 289 14.07 -4.72 23.07
CA LYS A 289 15.49 -4.87 23.47
C LYS A 289 15.85 -6.33 23.79
N THR A 290 14.97 -7.06 24.46
CA THR A 290 15.20 -8.47 24.84
C THR A 290 15.13 -9.41 23.64
N VAL A 291 14.23 -9.16 22.69
CA VAL A 291 14.20 -9.85 21.39
C VAL A 291 15.52 -9.63 20.66
N ALA A 292 15.98 -8.37 20.55
CA ALA A 292 17.23 -8.02 19.89
C ALA A 292 18.45 -8.70 20.54
N GLU A 293 18.54 -8.70 21.88
CA GLU A 293 19.59 -9.39 22.63
C GLU A 293 19.58 -10.90 22.37
N ALA A 294 18.41 -11.55 22.39
CA ALA A 294 18.27 -12.99 22.14
C ALA A 294 18.63 -13.37 20.68
N CYS A 295 18.32 -12.51 19.71
CA CYS A 295 18.66 -12.70 18.30
C CYS A 295 20.17 -12.56 18.04
N THR A 296 20.89 -11.74 18.81
CA THR A 296 22.35 -11.63 18.70
C THR A 296 23.14 -12.80 19.28
N GLN A 297 22.60 -13.54 20.27
CA GLN A 297 23.31 -14.63 20.96
C GLN A 297 23.27 -16.00 20.24
N LYS A 298 22.40 -16.22 19.23
CA LYS A 298 22.17 -17.55 18.61
C LYS A 298 22.67 -17.72 17.16
N ARG A 299 23.78 -17.09 16.78
CA ARG A 299 24.42 -17.24 15.45
C ARG A 299 25.03 -18.63 15.13
N SER A 300 24.58 -19.73 15.74
CA SER A 300 25.20 -21.06 15.57
C SER A 300 24.28 -22.20 15.07
N GLY A 301 23.15 -21.93 14.39
CA GLY A 301 22.28 -23.02 13.89
C GLY A 301 21.48 -22.71 12.61
N ASN A 302 21.51 -23.65 11.66
CA ASN A 302 21.01 -23.60 10.28
C ASN A 302 19.65 -22.91 9.99
N GLY A 303 19.69 -22.00 9.00
CA GLY A 303 18.85 -21.99 7.79
C GLY A 303 17.41 -21.45 7.89
N VAL A 304 16.57 -22.01 8.75
CA VAL A 304 15.11 -21.74 8.73
C VAL A 304 14.68 -20.78 9.86
N LYS A 305 15.47 -20.68 10.93
CA LYS A 305 15.19 -19.82 12.10
C LYS A 305 15.70 -18.37 11.96
N ASP A 306 16.55 -18.12 10.96
CA ASP A 306 17.17 -16.83 10.67
C ASP A 306 16.21 -15.86 9.96
N ASP A 307 15.25 -16.38 9.18
CA ASP A 307 14.22 -15.60 8.49
C ASP A 307 13.19 -15.02 9.48
N LEU A 308 12.80 -15.80 10.49
CA LEU A 308 11.90 -15.37 11.54
C LEU A 308 12.51 -14.23 12.38
N CYS A 309 13.76 -14.37 12.83
CA CYS A 309 14.44 -13.32 13.59
C CYS A 309 14.56 -11.99 12.80
N ARG A 310 14.78 -12.06 11.49
CA ARG A 310 14.90 -10.87 10.62
C ARG A 310 13.56 -10.19 10.33
N ARG A 311 12.48 -10.97 10.19
CA ARG A 311 11.11 -10.44 10.07
C ARG A 311 10.65 -9.78 11.36
N VAL A 312 11.03 -10.38 12.50
CA VAL A 312 10.77 -9.86 13.85
C VAL A 312 11.51 -8.54 14.11
N GLU A 313 12.77 -8.42 13.68
CA GLU A 313 13.51 -7.14 13.73
C GLU A 313 12.87 -6.05 12.86
N CYS A 314 12.34 -6.39 11.68
CA CYS A 314 11.66 -5.41 10.82
C CYS A 314 10.34 -4.91 11.44
N VAL A 315 9.53 -5.80 12.04
CA VAL A 315 8.28 -5.43 12.73
C VAL A 315 8.56 -4.60 14.00
N ALA A 316 9.58 -4.97 14.78
CA ALA A 316 10.00 -4.21 15.96
C ALA A 316 10.39 -2.76 15.63
N ARG A 317 11.03 -2.52 14.47
CA ARG A 317 11.43 -1.17 14.02
C ARG A 317 10.30 -0.34 13.41
N HIS A 318 9.21 -0.98 12.98
CA HIS A 318 7.98 -0.28 12.56
C HIS A 318 7.31 0.42 13.76
N TRP A 319 7.41 -0.17 14.95
CA TRP A 319 6.87 0.40 16.18
C TRP A 319 7.66 1.59 16.76
N GLU A 320 8.98 1.70 16.50
CA GLU A 320 9.79 2.84 16.97
C GLU A 320 9.42 4.18 16.30
N LYS A 321 8.86 4.19 15.08
CA LYS A 321 8.57 5.42 14.33
C LYS A 321 7.27 6.13 14.72
N ILE A 322 6.45 5.53 15.58
CA ILE A 322 5.24 6.16 16.12
C ILE A 322 5.59 7.26 17.18
N LYS A 323 6.87 7.45 17.51
CA LYS A 323 7.31 8.18 18.72
C LYS A 323 8.03 9.52 18.56
N GLU A 324 8.18 10.13 17.39
CA GLU A 324 8.70 11.50 17.32
C GLU A 324 7.77 12.48 16.58
N PRO A 325 7.18 13.47 17.27
CA PRO A 325 6.71 14.68 16.62
C PRO A 325 7.91 15.61 16.41
N THR A 326 8.72 15.34 15.39
CA THR A 326 9.79 16.25 14.96
C THR A 326 9.74 16.43 13.44
N GLY A 327 9.04 17.49 13.01
CA GLY A 327 9.30 18.18 11.74
C GLY A 327 8.79 17.54 10.44
N THR A 328 7.62 17.99 9.99
CA THR A 328 7.18 18.14 8.58
C THR A 328 7.65 17.08 7.55
N ALA A 329 7.13 15.85 7.67
CA ALA A 329 6.70 15.01 6.55
C ALA A 329 6.01 13.76 7.14
N GLU A 330 4.70 13.66 6.99
CA GLU A 330 3.92 12.45 7.30
C GLU A 330 4.49 11.28 6.49
N LYS A 331 5.13 10.29 7.14
CA LYS A 331 5.66 9.12 6.42
C LYS A 331 4.53 8.12 6.20
N THR A 332 4.36 7.74 4.95
CA THR A 332 3.27 6.89 4.46
C THR A 332 3.64 5.41 4.50
N GLU A 333 2.63 4.51 4.49
CA GLU A 333 2.79 3.03 4.48
C GLU A 333 3.81 2.52 3.43
N PRO A 334 3.89 3.09 2.20
CA PRO A 334 4.92 2.70 1.22
C PRO A 334 6.36 3.02 1.62
N CYS A 335 6.64 4.18 2.26
CA CYS A 335 7.98 4.53 2.71
C CYS A 335 8.49 3.59 3.82
N GLU A 336 7.57 3.05 4.61
CA GLU A 336 7.87 2.10 5.67
C GLU A 336 8.26 0.72 5.10
N ARG A 337 7.52 0.25 4.10
CA ARG A 337 7.88 -0.97 3.36
C ARG A 337 9.24 -0.85 2.71
N LEU A 338 9.52 0.28 2.07
CA LEU A 338 10.84 0.54 1.47
C LEU A 338 11.95 0.53 2.53
N SER A 339 11.70 1.12 3.70
CA SER A 339 12.65 1.08 4.82
C SER A 339 12.95 -0.36 5.24
N CYS A 340 11.96 -1.25 5.26
CA CYS A 340 12.16 -2.67 5.56
C CYS A 340 13.01 -3.37 4.49
N ILE A 341 12.77 -3.11 3.20
CA ILE A 341 13.57 -3.67 2.09
C ILE A 341 15.04 -3.23 2.23
N VAL A 342 15.29 -1.93 2.43
CA VAL A 342 16.65 -1.40 2.59
C VAL A 342 17.34 -2.01 3.81
N GLN A 343 16.63 -2.17 4.93
CA GLN A 343 17.20 -2.80 6.12
C GLN A 343 17.50 -4.28 5.90
N TYR A 344 16.60 -5.02 5.25
CA TYR A 344 16.83 -6.42 4.87
C TYR A 344 18.13 -6.56 4.07
N LEU A 345 18.34 -5.70 3.07
CA LEU A 345 19.55 -5.70 2.25
C LEU A 345 20.81 -5.38 3.08
N LYS A 346 20.75 -4.37 3.96
CA LYS A 346 21.86 -4.02 4.86
C LYS A 346 22.26 -5.17 5.78
N THR A 347 21.31 -5.96 6.29
CA THR A 347 21.64 -7.15 7.10
C THR A 347 22.41 -8.21 6.28
N ARG A 348 22.11 -8.33 4.99
CA ARG A 348 22.83 -9.22 4.07
C ARG A 348 24.22 -8.68 3.74
N ASP A 349 24.40 -7.37 3.63
CA ASP A 349 25.72 -6.75 3.48
C ASP A 349 26.63 -7.09 4.66
N THR A 350 26.12 -6.99 5.90
CA THR A 350 26.89 -7.33 7.11
C THR A 350 27.24 -8.82 7.22
N ALA A 351 26.36 -9.70 6.75
CA ALA A 351 26.62 -11.14 6.71
C ALA A 351 27.68 -11.51 5.65
N ALA A 352 27.66 -10.84 4.49
CA ALA A 352 28.67 -11.00 3.45
C ALA A 352 30.07 -10.52 3.91
N ALA A 353 30.13 -9.45 4.71
CA ALA A 353 31.39 -8.93 5.26
C ALA A 353 32.06 -9.87 6.27
N THR A 354 31.28 -10.62 7.07
CA THR A 354 31.82 -11.56 8.08
C THR A 354 32.37 -12.88 7.53
N GLY A 355 32.15 -13.17 6.24
CA GLY A 355 32.66 -14.37 5.55
C GLY A 355 33.82 -14.12 4.59
N ALA A 356 34.28 -12.88 4.45
CA ALA A 356 35.32 -12.50 3.49
C ALA A 356 36.73 -12.56 4.12
N VAL A 357 37.65 -13.26 3.45
CA VAL A 357 39.09 -13.19 3.74
C VAL A 357 39.59 -11.77 3.36
N PRO A 358 40.28 -11.04 4.24
CA PRO A 358 40.77 -9.70 3.91
C PRO A 358 41.88 -9.81 2.85
N GLY A 359 41.65 -9.31 1.63
CA GLY A 359 42.69 -9.25 0.60
C GLY A 359 42.26 -9.07 -0.87
N THR A 360 41.00 -9.27 -1.25
CA THR A 360 40.56 -9.07 -2.64
C THR A 360 39.66 -7.84 -2.77
N GLY A 361 40.20 -6.79 -3.38
CA GLY A 361 39.48 -5.55 -3.68
C GLY A 361 38.34 -5.79 -4.68
N GLY A 362 37.15 -5.28 -4.33
CA GLY A 362 35.98 -5.18 -5.21
C GLY A 362 34.84 -6.15 -4.87
N SER A 363 34.29 -6.12 -3.66
CA SER A 363 33.03 -6.83 -3.36
C SER A 363 31.86 -5.85 -3.35
N THR A 364 30.98 -5.94 -4.34
CA THR A 364 29.72 -5.18 -4.40
C THR A 364 28.71 -5.77 -3.40
N THR A 365 28.20 -4.94 -2.50
CA THR A 365 27.25 -5.40 -1.47
C THR A 365 25.84 -5.59 -2.04
N PRO A 366 25.02 -6.52 -1.49
CA PRO A 366 23.59 -6.64 -1.83
C PRO A 366 22.81 -5.31 -1.91
N THR A 367 23.02 -4.38 -0.97
CA THR A 367 22.38 -3.04 -1.03
C THR A 367 22.87 -2.20 -2.21
N ASN A 368 24.14 -2.32 -2.58
CA ASN A 368 24.71 -1.62 -3.72
C ASN A 368 24.18 -2.18 -5.05
N ASN A 369 24.07 -3.51 -5.15
CA ASN A 369 23.51 -4.17 -6.33
C ASN A 369 22.03 -3.83 -6.49
N PHE A 370 21.26 -3.70 -5.40
CA PHE A 370 19.83 -3.41 -5.48
C PHE A 370 19.47 -2.12 -6.25
N TRP A 371 20.22 -1.04 -6.00
CA TRP A 371 20.00 0.28 -6.59
C TRP A 371 20.91 0.59 -7.79
N GLU A 372 21.68 -0.37 -8.29
CA GLU A 372 22.60 -0.15 -9.39
C GLU A 372 21.84 0.25 -10.67
N LYS A 373 22.26 1.35 -11.31
CA LYS A 373 21.52 2.02 -12.40
C LYS A 373 21.26 1.12 -13.62
N GLU A 374 22.20 0.22 -13.92
CA GLU A 374 22.14 -0.59 -15.13
C GLU A 374 21.72 -2.03 -14.88
N ASN A 375 22.33 -2.68 -13.88
CA ASN A 375 22.15 -4.11 -13.63
C ASN A 375 21.55 -4.41 -12.26
N GLY A 376 21.07 -3.39 -11.55
CA GLY A 376 20.47 -3.57 -10.26
C GLY A 376 19.07 -4.15 -10.32
N ASP A 377 18.62 -4.71 -9.20
CA ASP A 377 17.33 -5.40 -9.12
C ASP A 377 16.18 -4.46 -9.49
N VAL A 378 16.21 -3.21 -9.02
CA VAL A 378 15.19 -2.20 -9.37
C VAL A 378 15.26 -1.80 -10.85
N ALA A 379 16.47 -1.70 -11.43
CA ALA A 379 16.64 -1.37 -12.84
C ALA A 379 16.15 -2.50 -13.76
N LYS A 380 16.39 -3.76 -13.39
CA LYS A 380 15.87 -4.94 -14.11
C LYS A 380 14.35 -4.99 -14.05
N LEU A 381 13.76 -4.75 -12.87
CA LEU A 381 12.30 -4.65 -12.75
C LEU A 381 11.75 -3.54 -13.64
N TRP A 382 12.39 -2.37 -13.69
CA TRP A 382 11.97 -1.30 -14.59
C TRP A 382 12.04 -1.71 -16.07
N GLN A 383 13.12 -2.38 -16.49
CA GLN A 383 13.24 -2.87 -17.87
C GLN A 383 12.11 -3.82 -18.25
N GLU A 384 11.73 -4.71 -17.33
CA GLU A 384 10.62 -5.66 -17.51
C GLU A 384 9.28 -4.91 -17.65
N LEU A 385 8.97 -4.03 -16.69
CA LEU A 385 7.71 -3.26 -16.70
C LEU A 385 7.62 -2.34 -17.94
N SER A 386 8.67 -1.55 -18.21
CA SER A 386 8.70 -0.63 -19.37
C SER A 386 8.60 -1.35 -20.71
N GLN A 387 9.18 -2.54 -20.84
CA GLN A 387 9.03 -3.34 -22.05
C GLN A 387 7.57 -3.79 -22.22
N ALA A 388 6.95 -4.32 -21.16
CA ALA A 388 5.55 -4.73 -21.22
C ALA A 388 4.62 -3.55 -21.54
N MET A 389 4.93 -2.34 -21.06
CA MET A 389 4.22 -1.12 -21.41
C MET A 389 4.32 -0.81 -22.90
N ILE A 390 5.51 -0.85 -23.51
CA ILE A 390 5.66 -0.62 -24.96
C ILE A 390 4.92 -1.66 -25.79
N ASP A 391 5.08 -2.94 -25.43
CA ASP A 391 4.55 -4.05 -26.22
C ASP A 391 3.02 -4.11 -26.17
N ASN A 392 2.43 -3.77 -25.02
CA ASN A 392 0.99 -3.99 -24.77
C ASN A 392 0.18 -2.71 -24.55
N GLY A 393 0.82 -1.58 -24.23
CA GLY A 393 0.14 -0.31 -23.96
C GLY A 393 -0.46 0.35 -25.19
N LYS A 394 -0.13 -0.14 -26.40
CA LYS A 394 -0.76 0.28 -27.66
C LYS A 394 -2.07 -0.47 -27.95
N ASN A 395 -2.35 -1.57 -27.23
CA ASN A 395 -3.55 -2.38 -27.39
C ASN A 395 -4.66 -1.92 -26.44
N ASN A 396 -5.91 -2.32 -26.71
CA ASN A 396 -7.02 -2.05 -25.78
C ASN A 396 -6.80 -2.80 -24.46
N GLN A 397 -7.08 -2.10 -23.35
CA GLN A 397 -6.93 -2.60 -21.99
C GLN A 397 -8.27 -2.45 -21.28
N SER A 398 -8.83 -3.55 -20.79
CA SER A 398 -10.20 -3.60 -20.25
C SER A 398 -10.47 -2.67 -19.06
N GLY A 399 -9.43 -2.21 -18.36
CA GLY A 399 -9.54 -1.21 -17.28
C GLY A 399 -9.64 0.24 -17.77
N CYS A 400 -9.42 0.52 -19.05
CA CYS A 400 -9.40 1.86 -19.64
C CYS A 400 -10.59 2.12 -20.60
N ASP A 401 -11.33 1.09 -20.98
CA ASP A 401 -12.41 1.20 -21.98
C ASP A 401 -13.64 1.99 -21.49
N GLY A 402 -13.79 2.16 -20.16
CA GLY A 402 -14.89 2.92 -19.55
C GLY A 402 -14.74 4.44 -19.62
N MET A 403 -13.63 4.95 -20.15
CA MET A 403 -13.33 6.37 -20.22
C MET A 403 -13.94 7.02 -21.47
N THR A 404 -15.26 7.21 -21.50
CA THR A 404 -15.99 7.67 -22.69
C THR A 404 -15.66 9.09 -23.14
N ASP A 405 -15.26 9.96 -22.20
CA ASP A 405 -14.94 11.37 -22.46
C ASP A 405 -13.42 11.64 -22.45
N ALA A 406 -12.59 10.61 -22.31
CA ALA A 406 -11.15 10.77 -22.24
C ALA A 406 -10.53 11.13 -23.58
N SER A 407 -9.59 12.06 -23.54
CA SER A 407 -8.71 12.40 -24.63
C SER A 407 -7.86 11.19 -25.06
N PRO A 408 -7.35 11.17 -26.31
CA PRO A 408 -6.42 10.12 -26.76
C PRO A 408 -5.20 9.96 -25.85
N SER A 409 -4.69 11.07 -25.29
CA SER A 409 -3.56 11.07 -24.36
C SER A 409 -3.91 10.41 -23.02
N GLU A 410 -5.07 10.70 -22.45
CA GLU A 410 -5.56 10.04 -21.22
C GLU A 410 -5.74 8.54 -21.43
N GLN A 411 -6.36 8.13 -22.53
CA GLN A 411 -6.51 6.72 -22.86
C GLN A 411 -5.15 6.02 -23.00
N THR A 412 -4.19 6.68 -23.66
CA THR A 412 -2.85 6.13 -23.88
C THR A 412 -2.06 6.02 -22.57
N ALA A 413 -2.11 7.05 -21.71
CA ALA A 413 -1.52 7.01 -20.38
C ALA A 413 -2.11 5.87 -19.53
N CYS A 414 -3.44 5.70 -19.56
CA CYS A 414 -4.12 4.60 -18.87
C CYS A 414 -3.63 3.24 -19.37
N LYS A 415 -3.58 3.04 -20.69
CA LYS A 415 -3.19 1.76 -21.31
C LYS A 415 -1.74 1.39 -21.00
N PHE A 416 -0.81 2.34 -21.02
CA PHE A 416 0.58 2.09 -20.62
C PHE A 416 0.66 1.63 -19.16
N LEU A 417 0.10 2.38 -18.22
CA LEU A 417 0.14 1.99 -16.80
C LEU A 417 -0.56 0.64 -16.55
N HIS A 418 -1.69 0.40 -17.20
CA HIS A 418 -2.41 -0.87 -17.08
C HIS A 418 -1.58 -2.07 -17.58
N ALA A 419 -0.81 -1.90 -18.67
CA ALA A 419 0.13 -2.90 -19.13
C ALA A 419 1.27 -3.13 -18.12
N GLY A 420 1.79 -2.06 -17.52
CA GLY A 420 2.80 -2.13 -16.45
C GLY A 420 2.28 -2.88 -15.22
N PHE A 421 1.06 -2.60 -14.76
CA PHE A 421 0.45 -3.33 -13.65
C PHE A 421 0.22 -4.81 -13.95
N LYS A 422 -0.23 -5.12 -15.16
CA LYS A 422 -0.41 -6.52 -15.59
C LYS A 422 0.88 -7.31 -15.48
N GLU A 423 2.01 -6.70 -15.86
CA GLU A 423 3.33 -7.31 -15.71
C GLU A 423 3.82 -7.33 -14.25
N LEU A 424 3.48 -6.32 -13.46
CA LEU A 424 3.82 -6.24 -12.04
C LEU A 424 3.14 -7.34 -11.19
N TYR A 425 1.95 -7.79 -11.58
CA TYR A 425 1.23 -8.85 -10.87
C TYR A 425 1.19 -10.18 -11.63
N ASN A 426 2.03 -10.35 -12.65
CA ASN A 426 2.11 -11.59 -13.41
C ASN A 426 2.71 -12.74 -12.57
N PRO A 427 2.03 -13.90 -12.39
CA PRO A 427 2.52 -14.99 -11.55
C PRO A 427 3.69 -15.78 -12.15
N THR A 428 3.80 -15.87 -13.48
CA THR A 428 4.83 -16.70 -14.14
C THR A 428 6.23 -16.09 -14.06
N THR A 429 6.34 -14.77 -13.89
CA THR A 429 7.62 -14.08 -13.66
C THR A 429 8.12 -14.22 -12.21
N SER A 430 7.28 -14.76 -11.31
CA SER A 430 7.60 -15.03 -9.89
C SER A 430 8.04 -16.49 -9.63
N SER A 431 8.16 -17.33 -10.66
CA SER A 431 8.60 -18.73 -10.49
C SER A 431 10.11 -18.80 -10.25
N ALA A 432 10.47 -19.18 -9.02
CA ALA A 432 11.83 -19.41 -8.59
C ALA A 432 12.56 -20.40 -9.51
N SER A 433 13.63 -19.94 -10.17
CA SER A 433 14.66 -20.85 -10.65
C SER A 433 15.43 -21.36 -9.43
N THR A 434 15.23 -22.63 -9.10
CA THR A 434 16.07 -23.38 -8.17
C THR A 434 17.52 -23.33 -8.67
N SER A 435 18.37 -22.58 -7.95
CA SER A 435 19.85 -22.63 -7.97
C SER A 435 20.54 -21.30 -8.33
N SER A 436 20.50 -20.31 -7.45
CA SER A 436 21.68 -19.47 -7.20
C SER A 436 21.59 -18.75 -5.85
N THR A 437 22.64 -18.84 -5.04
CA THR A 437 22.81 -18.18 -3.74
C THR A 437 23.13 -16.67 -3.87
N THR A 438 22.95 -16.10 -5.07
CA THR A 438 23.23 -14.71 -5.48
C THR A 438 22.05 -14.06 -6.25
N GLY A 439 20.86 -14.67 -6.24
CA GLY A 439 19.73 -14.26 -7.07
C GLY A 439 19.03 -12.96 -6.68
N ASP A 440 18.52 -12.26 -7.70
CA ASP A 440 17.67 -11.06 -7.67
C ASP A 440 16.63 -11.12 -6.53
N VAL A 441 16.72 -10.16 -5.60
CA VAL A 441 15.88 -10.16 -4.40
C VAL A 441 14.39 -9.97 -4.72
N LEU A 442 14.07 -9.27 -5.82
CA LEU A 442 12.70 -8.97 -6.21
C LEU A 442 12.03 -10.20 -6.82
N LYS A 443 12.77 -11.08 -7.51
CA LYS A 443 12.22 -12.35 -8.03
C LYS A 443 11.84 -13.34 -6.94
N ASN A 444 12.61 -13.34 -5.85
CA ASN A 444 12.41 -14.26 -4.74
C ASN A 444 11.43 -13.72 -3.68
N ASN A 445 11.07 -12.44 -3.73
CA ASN A 445 10.20 -11.78 -2.76
C ASN A 445 9.09 -10.99 -3.49
N PRO A 446 7.91 -11.61 -3.75
CA PRO A 446 6.82 -10.98 -4.47
C PRO A 446 6.35 -9.66 -3.86
N SER A 447 6.35 -9.53 -2.53
CA SER A 447 5.99 -8.29 -1.83
C SER A 447 7.01 -7.15 -2.08
N PHE A 448 8.30 -7.48 -2.19
CA PHE A 448 9.34 -6.50 -2.51
C PHE A 448 9.21 -6.07 -3.97
N ARG A 449 8.96 -7.01 -4.89
CA ARG A 449 8.68 -6.71 -6.31
C ARG A 449 7.49 -5.79 -6.46
N GLN A 450 6.37 -6.10 -5.81
CA GLN A 450 5.15 -5.29 -5.85
C GLN A 450 5.37 -3.89 -5.28
N THR A 451 6.06 -3.79 -4.14
CA THR A 451 6.42 -2.50 -3.53
C THR A 451 7.26 -1.66 -4.49
N MET A 452 8.38 -2.20 -4.97
CA MET A 452 9.29 -1.47 -5.86
C MET A 452 8.69 -1.18 -7.23
N GLY A 453 7.89 -2.09 -7.77
CA GLY A 453 7.18 -1.87 -9.02
C GLY A 453 6.12 -0.78 -8.90
N CYS A 454 5.41 -0.71 -7.76
CA CYS A 454 4.51 0.41 -7.49
C CYS A 454 5.29 1.74 -7.44
N PHE A 455 6.42 1.80 -6.73
CA PHE A 455 7.32 2.97 -6.75
C PHE A 455 7.74 3.39 -8.18
N LEU A 456 8.11 2.42 -9.02
CA LEU A 456 8.49 2.66 -10.41
C LEU A 456 7.32 3.18 -11.26
N LEU A 457 6.13 2.59 -11.14
CA LEU A 457 4.94 3.02 -11.88
C LEU A 457 4.46 4.40 -11.44
N HIS A 458 4.59 4.76 -10.16
CA HIS A 458 4.34 6.12 -9.67
C HIS A 458 5.32 7.13 -10.25
N ALA A 459 6.62 6.82 -10.18
CA ALA A 459 7.64 7.71 -10.72
C ALA A 459 7.52 7.86 -12.25
N TYR A 460 7.10 6.80 -12.95
CA TYR A 460 6.79 6.86 -14.37
C TYR A 460 5.53 7.70 -14.63
N ALA A 461 4.46 7.54 -13.86
CA ALA A 461 3.27 8.38 -13.99
C ALA A 461 3.59 9.88 -13.83
N LYS A 462 4.47 10.22 -12.88
CA LYS A 462 4.99 11.58 -12.72
C LYS A 462 5.79 12.03 -13.95
N HIS A 463 6.69 11.17 -14.45
CA HIS A 463 7.45 11.46 -15.66
C HIS A 463 6.55 11.67 -16.88
N MET A 464 5.51 10.86 -17.06
CA MET A 464 4.50 11.05 -18.11
C MET A 464 3.82 12.41 -17.97
N LYS A 465 3.41 12.80 -16.76
CA LYS A 465 2.80 14.12 -16.52
C LYS A 465 3.75 15.24 -16.88
N ASP A 466 5.04 15.13 -16.56
CA ASP A 466 6.03 16.16 -16.87
C ASP A 466 6.27 16.31 -18.39
N LYS A 467 6.10 15.24 -19.16
CA LYS A 467 6.33 15.20 -20.62
C LYS A 467 5.06 15.39 -21.46
N ALA A 468 3.88 15.26 -20.87
CA ALA A 468 2.62 15.36 -21.59
C ALA A 468 2.24 16.82 -21.88
N VAL A 469 1.89 17.10 -23.14
CA VAL A 469 1.32 18.39 -23.56
C VAL A 469 -0.19 18.47 -23.36
N CYS A 470 -0.85 17.33 -23.30
CA CYS A 470 -2.26 17.18 -22.93
C CYS A 470 -2.39 16.92 -21.43
N ASP A 471 -3.58 17.17 -20.88
CA ASP A 471 -3.91 16.67 -19.55
C ASP A 471 -4.09 15.15 -19.61
N ILE A 472 -3.50 14.44 -18.65
CA ILE A 472 -3.54 12.97 -18.56
C ILE A 472 -3.92 12.49 -17.16
N GLU A 473 -4.35 13.40 -16.28
CA GLU A 473 -4.64 13.12 -14.87
C GLU A 473 -5.65 11.96 -14.71
N GLU A 474 -6.79 12.04 -15.39
CA GLU A 474 -7.86 11.05 -15.25
C GLU A 474 -7.44 9.69 -15.82
N GLY A 475 -6.66 9.69 -16.91
CA GLY A 475 -6.06 8.46 -17.45
C GLY A 475 -5.15 7.75 -16.45
N ILE A 476 -4.33 8.51 -15.73
CA ILE A 476 -3.47 7.98 -14.67
C ILE A 476 -4.32 7.45 -13.52
N LYS A 477 -5.24 8.25 -12.98
CA LYS A 477 -6.12 7.82 -11.87
C LYS A 477 -6.86 6.53 -12.20
N GLN A 478 -7.48 6.46 -13.38
CA GLN A 478 -8.22 5.30 -13.85
C GLN A 478 -7.34 4.03 -13.86
N ALA A 479 -6.10 4.13 -14.35
CA ALA A 479 -5.21 2.98 -14.39
C ALA A 479 -4.91 2.44 -12.99
N PHE A 480 -4.60 3.30 -12.02
CA PHE A 480 -4.33 2.88 -10.65
C PHE A 480 -5.58 2.37 -9.94
N GLU A 481 -6.72 3.04 -10.08
CA GLU A 481 -7.99 2.63 -9.49
C GLU A 481 -8.45 1.26 -10.02
N SER A 482 -8.33 1.03 -11.33
CA SER A 482 -8.71 -0.23 -11.96
C SER A 482 -7.90 -1.45 -11.47
N TRP A 483 -6.77 -1.21 -10.81
CA TRP A 483 -5.87 -2.22 -10.25
C TRP A 483 -5.89 -2.30 -8.72
N GLN A 484 -6.81 -1.61 -8.03
CA GLN A 484 -6.97 -1.72 -6.58
C GLN A 484 -7.52 -3.08 -6.15
N ASP A 485 -8.47 -3.65 -6.88
CA ASP A 485 -9.00 -4.99 -6.63
C ASP A 485 -8.16 -6.07 -7.31
N LEU A 486 -7.13 -6.52 -6.61
CA LEU A 486 -6.23 -7.57 -7.09
C LEU A 486 -6.85 -8.97 -7.07
N SER A 487 -7.97 -9.16 -6.35
CA SER A 487 -8.61 -10.49 -6.24
C SER A 487 -9.20 -10.96 -7.57
N THR A 488 -9.66 -10.04 -8.40
CA THR A 488 -10.21 -10.34 -9.72
C THR A 488 -9.17 -10.16 -10.83
N LYS A 489 -8.28 -9.17 -10.70
CA LYS A 489 -7.30 -8.78 -11.74
C LYS A 489 -6.03 -9.61 -11.77
N ALA A 490 -5.65 -10.20 -10.63
CA ALA A 490 -4.43 -10.97 -10.49
C ALA A 490 -4.70 -12.34 -9.85
N ALA A 491 -5.81 -12.98 -10.23
CA ALA A 491 -6.29 -14.20 -9.60
C ALA A 491 -5.25 -15.34 -9.50
N GLY A 492 -4.36 -15.49 -10.49
CA GLY A 492 -3.28 -16.48 -10.46
C GLY A 492 -2.07 -16.12 -9.59
N ALA A 493 -1.90 -14.85 -9.21
CA ALA A 493 -0.80 -14.36 -8.37
C ALA A 493 -1.24 -14.00 -6.94
N CYS A 494 -2.52 -13.66 -6.77
CA CYS A 494 -3.06 -12.99 -5.58
C CYS A 494 -4.26 -13.70 -4.92
N ASN A 495 -4.79 -14.80 -5.49
CA ASN A 495 -5.91 -15.57 -4.88
C ASN A 495 -5.49 -16.86 -4.17
N ASP A 496 -4.20 -17.16 -4.06
CA ASP A 496 -3.77 -18.23 -3.15
C ASP A 496 -4.01 -17.79 -1.71
N LYS A 497 -4.47 -18.73 -0.87
CA LYS A 497 -4.75 -18.51 0.57
C LYS A 497 -3.57 -17.92 1.34
N ASP A 498 -2.36 -17.92 0.76
CA ASP A 498 -1.07 -17.49 1.31
C ASP A 498 -0.44 -16.24 0.65
N LYS A 499 -0.98 -15.70 -0.45
CA LYS A 499 -0.34 -14.61 -1.23
C LYS A 499 -1.18 -13.33 -1.21
N LYS A 500 -0.99 -12.49 -0.19
CA LYS A 500 -1.62 -11.15 -0.15
C LYS A 500 -0.80 -10.19 -1.01
N CYS A 501 -1.32 -9.85 -2.18
CA CYS A 501 -0.70 -8.83 -3.02
C CYS A 501 -0.92 -7.43 -2.45
N ILE A 502 0.09 -6.58 -2.62
CA ILE A 502 0.05 -5.19 -2.17
C ILE A 502 -0.61 -4.35 -3.27
N PRO A 503 -1.78 -3.73 -3.02
CA PRO A 503 -2.40 -2.83 -3.99
C PRO A 503 -1.56 -1.56 -4.15
N CYS A 504 -1.48 -1.05 -5.37
CA CYS A 504 -0.81 0.21 -5.68
C CYS A 504 -1.86 1.32 -5.80
N LYS A 505 -1.97 2.17 -4.78
CA LYS A 505 -2.95 3.27 -4.74
C LYS A 505 -2.37 4.55 -5.34
N TRP A 506 -3.16 5.26 -6.13
CA TRP A 506 -2.77 6.58 -6.64
C TRP A 506 -2.84 7.63 -5.54
N GLU A 507 -1.71 7.94 -4.92
CA GLU A 507 -1.57 9.01 -3.94
C GLU A 507 -0.30 9.81 -4.25
N GLU A 508 -0.44 10.95 -4.97
CA GLU A 508 0.69 11.74 -5.51
C GLU A 508 1.70 12.20 -4.47
N ASP A 509 1.23 12.46 -3.26
CA ASP A 509 2.04 12.99 -2.16
C ASP A 509 2.62 11.88 -1.28
N ASN A 510 2.11 10.65 -1.36
CA ASN A 510 2.51 9.59 -0.44
C ASN A 510 3.96 9.13 -0.62
N PHE A 511 4.55 9.35 -1.79
CA PHE A 511 5.94 8.99 -2.03
C PHE A 511 6.90 10.17 -1.85
N LYS A 512 6.36 11.39 -1.71
CA LYS A 512 7.16 12.60 -1.50
C LYS A 512 7.76 12.54 -0.09
N GLY A 513 9.08 12.41 -0.03
CA GLY A 513 9.82 12.43 1.23
C GLY A 513 10.26 11.06 1.75
N CYS A 514 10.10 9.97 0.98
CA CYS A 514 10.82 8.75 1.31
C CYS A 514 12.33 8.99 1.13
N GLU A 515 13.09 8.96 2.23
CA GLU A 515 14.54 9.12 2.23
C GLU A 515 15.23 7.79 2.56
N ILE A 516 16.32 7.49 1.86
CA ILE A 516 17.22 6.36 2.14
C ILE A 516 18.64 6.87 2.37
N GLU A 517 19.44 6.13 3.15
CA GLU A 517 20.84 6.49 3.36
C GLU A 517 21.66 6.30 2.07
N LYS A 518 22.55 7.24 1.79
CA LYS A 518 23.52 7.17 0.69
C LYS A 518 24.59 6.11 0.93
N LYS A 519 25.24 5.74 -0.16
CA LYS A 519 26.34 4.76 -0.22
C LYS A 519 27.48 5.15 0.75
N GLY A 520 27.77 4.31 1.74
CA GLY A 520 29.02 4.35 2.51
C GLY A 520 29.21 5.50 3.52
N ALA A 521 28.20 6.35 3.74
CA ALA A 521 28.28 7.45 4.72
C ALA A 521 27.09 7.39 5.68
N THR A 522 27.37 7.15 6.96
CA THR A 522 26.36 7.19 8.03
C THR A 522 25.86 8.62 8.18
N GLY A 523 24.57 8.85 7.89
CA GLY A 523 23.89 10.14 8.13
C GLY A 523 23.57 10.99 6.89
N GLU A 524 24.05 10.64 5.69
CA GLU A 524 23.69 11.37 4.46
C GLU A 524 22.50 10.68 3.77
N LYS A 525 21.42 11.42 3.52
CA LYS A 525 20.17 10.88 2.96
C LYS A 525 19.96 11.29 1.51
N GLU A 526 19.33 10.43 0.74
CA GLU A 526 18.92 10.67 -0.63
C GLU A 526 17.42 10.37 -0.79
N ASN A 527 16.73 11.25 -1.50
CA ASN A 527 15.32 11.06 -1.80
C ASN A 527 15.16 9.93 -2.83
N VAL A 528 14.28 8.98 -2.54
CA VAL A 528 14.00 7.81 -3.38
C VAL A 528 13.49 8.23 -4.77
N GLU A 529 12.76 9.34 -4.87
CA GLU A 529 12.32 9.91 -6.13
C GLU A 529 13.49 10.18 -7.08
N ASN A 530 14.61 10.70 -6.58
CA ASN A 530 15.79 10.97 -7.39
C ASN A 530 16.44 9.68 -7.90
N LYS A 531 16.46 8.62 -7.07
CA LYS A 531 16.94 7.30 -7.50
C LYS A 531 16.07 6.71 -8.59
N LEU A 532 14.76 6.76 -8.42
CA LEU A 532 13.82 6.22 -9.39
C LEU A 532 13.87 6.99 -10.71
N LYS A 533 13.98 8.33 -10.68
CA LYS A 533 14.20 9.15 -11.89
C LYS A 533 15.41 8.70 -12.69
N ASN A 534 16.54 8.45 -12.00
CA ASN A 534 17.78 7.97 -12.64
C ASN A 534 17.68 6.56 -13.24
N ILE A 535 16.75 5.74 -12.73
CA ILE A 535 16.48 4.39 -13.25
C ILE A 535 15.51 4.44 -14.43
N ILE A 536 14.48 5.28 -14.33
CA ILE A 536 13.37 5.35 -15.29
C ILE A 536 13.78 5.96 -16.61
N ASP A 537 14.42 7.13 -16.55
CA ASP A 537 14.83 7.90 -17.71
C ASP A 537 16.33 8.20 -17.59
N LYS A 538 17.13 7.20 -17.99
CA LYS A 538 18.59 7.26 -17.90
C LYS A 538 19.09 8.48 -18.66
N ASP A 539 19.60 9.45 -17.91
CA ASP A 539 20.20 10.68 -18.43
C ASP A 539 19.26 11.52 -19.31
N GLY A 540 17.94 11.35 -19.15
CA GLY A 540 16.92 12.09 -19.90
C GLY A 540 16.71 11.62 -21.35
N ASN A 541 17.26 10.46 -21.72
CA ASN A 541 17.42 10.04 -23.11
C ASN A 541 17.06 8.57 -23.38
N ASP A 542 16.37 7.89 -22.46
CA ASP A 542 16.00 6.48 -22.70
C ASP A 542 15.05 6.37 -23.93
N PRO A 543 15.41 5.59 -24.97
CA PRO A 543 14.60 5.47 -26.18
C PRO A 543 13.16 5.00 -25.90
N LYS A 544 12.96 4.15 -24.89
CA LYS A 544 11.63 3.65 -24.51
C LYS A 544 10.77 4.76 -23.94
N MET A 545 11.35 5.65 -23.14
CA MET A 545 10.63 6.78 -22.56
C MET A 545 10.24 7.79 -23.63
N LYS A 546 11.14 8.07 -24.59
CA LYS A 546 10.82 8.90 -25.76
C LYS A 546 9.69 8.33 -26.59
N GLU A 547 9.74 7.04 -26.91
CA GLU A 547 8.68 6.38 -27.68
C GLU A 547 7.32 6.47 -26.96
N MET A 548 7.28 6.22 -25.65
CA MET A 548 6.04 6.34 -24.88
C MET A 548 5.54 7.79 -24.78
N ALA A 549 6.44 8.76 -24.58
CA ALA A 549 6.10 10.18 -24.56
C ALA A 549 5.53 10.64 -25.92
N GLN A 550 6.15 10.25 -27.03
CA GLN A 550 5.64 10.51 -28.38
C GLN A 550 4.22 9.97 -28.55
N LYS A 551 3.96 8.75 -28.08
CA LYS A 551 2.63 8.13 -28.16
C LYS A 551 1.59 8.80 -27.26
N ILE A 552 1.99 9.25 -26.07
CA ILE A 552 1.10 10.01 -25.18
C ILE A 552 0.71 11.35 -25.82
N ASN A 553 1.64 12.02 -26.50
CA ASN A 553 1.41 13.29 -27.16
C ASN A 553 0.79 13.16 -28.57
N GLU A 554 0.51 11.94 -29.05
CA GLU A 554 -0.10 11.71 -30.36
C GLU A 554 -1.61 11.98 -30.33
N VAL A 555 -1.99 13.18 -30.73
CA VAL A 555 -3.39 13.59 -30.91
C VAL A 555 -3.58 14.05 -32.36
N THR A 556 -4.36 13.29 -33.11
CA THR A 556 -4.57 13.54 -34.55
C THR A 556 -5.66 14.57 -34.79
N LYS A 557 -6.78 14.47 -34.07
CA LYS A 557 -7.92 15.37 -34.24
C LYS A 557 -7.67 16.70 -33.55
N LEU A 558 -7.69 17.78 -34.34
CA LEU A 558 -7.48 19.14 -33.83
C LEU A 558 -8.44 19.54 -32.69
N CYS A 559 -9.70 19.10 -32.72
CA CYS A 559 -10.62 19.41 -31.63
C CYS A 559 -10.23 18.73 -30.30
N ASP A 560 -9.73 17.49 -30.36
CA ASP A 560 -9.26 16.78 -29.17
C ASP A 560 -7.96 17.43 -28.65
N GLN A 561 -7.10 17.91 -29.56
CA GLN A 561 -5.92 18.70 -29.21
C GLN A 561 -6.31 20.00 -28.48
N VAL A 562 -7.30 20.73 -29.00
CA VAL A 562 -7.81 21.95 -28.35
C VAL A 562 -8.31 21.65 -26.95
N LYS A 563 -9.12 20.61 -26.77
CA LYS A 563 -9.67 20.22 -25.46
C LYS A 563 -8.56 19.86 -24.47
N CYS A 564 -7.66 18.95 -24.85
CA CYS A 564 -6.67 18.40 -23.93
C CYS A 564 -5.59 19.43 -23.55
N VAL A 565 -5.09 20.23 -24.51
CA VAL A 565 -4.01 21.18 -24.25
C VAL A 565 -4.53 22.38 -23.48
N THR A 566 -5.78 22.80 -23.75
CA THR A 566 -6.41 23.87 -22.96
C THR A 566 -6.63 23.42 -21.52
N ALA A 567 -7.11 22.18 -21.30
CA ALA A 567 -7.23 21.61 -19.95
C ALA A 567 -5.87 21.59 -19.23
N ARG A 568 -4.83 21.11 -19.90
CA ARG A 568 -3.45 21.07 -19.37
C ARG A 568 -2.90 22.44 -19.01
N TRP A 569 -3.09 23.40 -19.92
CA TRP A 569 -2.63 24.75 -19.71
C TRP A 569 -3.39 25.40 -18.55
N MET A 570 -4.70 25.19 -18.43
CA MET A 570 -5.47 25.73 -17.31
C MET A 570 -5.12 25.11 -15.95
N SER A 571 -4.71 23.84 -15.93
CA SER A 571 -4.34 23.12 -14.70
C SER A 571 -2.95 23.48 -14.18
N GLN A 572 -2.09 24.09 -15.00
CA GLN A 572 -0.84 24.68 -14.54
C GLN A 572 -1.08 25.95 -13.70
N ASN A 573 -0.31 26.10 -12.62
CA ASN A 573 -0.31 27.31 -11.81
C ASN A 573 0.11 28.53 -12.64
N LYS A 574 -0.49 29.69 -12.37
CA LYS A 574 -0.04 30.96 -12.97
C LYS A 574 1.43 31.22 -12.60
N ALA A 575 2.22 31.69 -13.56
CA ALA A 575 3.61 32.08 -13.31
C ALA A 575 3.67 33.14 -12.19
N GLY A 576 4.19 32.74 -11.01
CA GLY A 576 4.36 33.63 -9.85
C GLY A 576 3.17 33.76 -8.88
N GLY A 577 2.16 32.88 -8.91
CA GLY A 577 1.03 32.97 -7.96
C GLY A 577 0.31 31.64 -7.67
N THR A 578 -0.58 31.66 -6.67
CA THR A 578 -1.52 30.59 -6.33
C THR A 578 -2.87 30.82 -7.02
N GLY A 579 -3.26 29.96 -7.97
CA GLY A 579 -4.57 29.99 -8.63
C GLY A 579 -4.58 29.31 -10.00
N THR A 580 -5.73 28.72 -10.38
CA THR A 580 -5.97 28.12 -11.71
C THR A 580 -6.29 29.21 -12.74
N ARG A 581 -6.00 28.94 -14.02
CA ARG A 581 -6.33 29.87 -15.11
C ARG A 581 -7.81 29.80 -15.45
N THR A 582 -8.39 30.89 -15.95
CA THR A 582 -9.81 30.98 -16.34
C THR A 582 -9.98 30.85 -17.85
N TRP A 583 -11.22 30.59 -18.29
CA TRP A 583 -11.56 30.57 -19.71
C TRP A 583 -11.39 31.93 -20.39
N ASP A 584 -11.57 33.04 -19.68
CA ASP A 584 -11.31 34.37 -20.24
C ASP A 584 -9.82 34.55 -20.55
N GLU A 585 -8.93 34.00 -19.71
CA GLU A 585 -7.48 34.01 -19.96
C GLU A 585 -7.10 33.15 -21.18
N VAL A 586 -7.77 32.01 -21.39
CA VAL A 586 -7.59 31.19 -22.61
C VAL A 586 -7.91 32.00 -23.86
N TRP A 587 -9.06 32.68 -23.88
CA TRP A 587 -9.48 33.46 -25.05
C TRP A 587 -8.65 34.73 -25.23
N GLY A 588 -8.18 35.36 -24.16
CA GLY A 588 -7.20 36.44 -24.23
C GLY A 588 -5.88 35.98 -24.87
N GLN A 589 -5.41 34.76 -24.56
CA GLN A 589 -4.24 34.19 -25.22
C GLN A 589 -4.48 33.92 -26.71
N VAL A 590 -5.68 33.47 -27.11
CA VAL A 590 -6.04 33.35 -28.54
C VAL A 590 -5.91 34.70 -29.24
N GLN A 591 -6.42 35.76 -28.62
CA GLN A 591 -6.30 37.13 -29.14
C GLN A 591 -4.84 37.56 -29.33
N GLU A 592 -3.98 37.30 -28.35
CA GLU A 592 -2.54 37.61 -28.43
C GLU A 592 -1.84 36.90 -29.60
N GLN A 593 -2.29 35.70 -29.99
CA GLN A 593 -1.70 34.95 -31.11
C GLN A 593 -2.05 35.51 -32.50
N ILE A 594 -3.03 36.41 -32.63
CA ILE A 594 -3.45 37.01 -33.91
C ILE A 594 -2.31 37.83 -34.53
N SER A 595 -1.64 38.66 -33.74
CA SER A 595 -0.63 39.59 -34.25
C SER A 595 0.63 38.88 -34.82
N PRO A 596 1.22 37.88 -34.13
CA PRO A 596 2.29 37.05 -34.71
C PRO A 596 1.86 36.34 -35.99
N LEU A 597 0.67 35.73 -36.01
CA LEU A 597 0.17 35.00 -37.17
C LEU A 597 -0.01 35.94 -38.37
N ARG A 598 -0.60 37.12 -38.16
CA ARG A 598 -0.71 38.17 -39.19
C ARG A 598 0.64 38.53 -39.80
N THR A 599 1.64 38.74 -38.94
CA THR A 599 2.98 39.16 -39.38
C THR A 599 3.62 38.10 -40.27
N ALA A 600 3.41 36.83 -39.97
CA ALA A 600 3.87 35.73 -40.81
C ALA A 600 3.13 35.69 -42.16
N LEU A 601 1.79 35.77 -42.14
CA LEU A 601 0.98 35.78 -43.37
C LEU A 601 1.37 36.94 -44.30
N GLY A 602 1.50 38.16 -43.76
CA GLY A 602 1.89 39.34 -44.55
C GLY A 602 3.37 39.36 -45.00
N SER A 603 4.21 38.47 -44.46
CA SER A 603 5.59 38.31 -44.95
C SER A 603 5.67 37.35 -46.14
N ALA A 604 4.74 36.41 -46.25
CA ALA A 604 4.64 35.44 -47.35
C ALA A 604 4.28 36.08 -48.71
N THR A 605 3.80 37.32 -48.69
CA THR A 605 3.31 38.03 -49.87
C THR A 605 4.27 39.11 -50.38
N LYS A 606 5.41 39.31 -49.71
CA LYS A 606 6.48 40.22 -50.16
C LYS A 606 7.38 39.55 -51.20
N THR A 607 8.15 40.33 -51.95
CA THR A 607 9.10 39.87 -52.99
C THR A 607 10.18 38.90 -52.50
N ASN A 608 10.38 38.79 -51.19
CA ASN A 608 11.29 37.83 -50.57
C ASN A 608 10.45 36.89 -49.68
N LYS A 609 9.73 35.96 -50.32
CA LYS A 609 8.73 35.04 -49.73
C LYS A 609 9.30 34.06 -48.68
N GLY A 610 10.52 34.29 -48.21
CA GLY A 610 11.24 33.45 -47.24
C GLY A 610 11.45 32.02 -47.73
N ASN A 611 11.70 31.11 -46.79
CA ASN A 611 11.91 29.68 -47.06
C ASN A 611 10.61 28.91 -47.35
N VAL A 612 9.43 29.55 -47.43
CA VAL A 612 8.15 28.84 -47.62
C VAL A 612 7.78 28.59 -49.09
N GLU A 613 8.40 29.30 -50.02
CA GLU A 613 8.10 29.16 -51.45
C GLU A 613 8.43 27.77 -52.00
N SER A 614 9.47 27.12 -51.44
CA SER A 614 9.85 25.75 -51.77
C SER A 614 8.73 24.74 -51.52
N TYR A 615 7.90 24.97 -50.50
CA TYR A 615 6.79 24.07 -50.19
C TYR A 615 5.70 24.15 -51.25
N CYS A 616 5.49 25.28 -51.92
CA CYS A 616 4.39 25.48 -52.88
C CYS A 616 4.82 25.36 -54.36
N GLN A 617 5.99 24.79 -54.66
CA GLN A 617 6.50 24.67 -56.04
C GLN A 617 5.68 23.72 -56.93
N GLY A 618 4.97 22.75 -56.34
CA GLY A 618 4.15 21.79 -57.07
C GLY A 618 2.83 22.37 -57.61
N LEU A 619 2.53 23.64 -57.35
CA LEU A 619 1.32 24.33 -57.81
C LEU A 619 1.63 25.29 -58.96
N PRO A 620 0.72 25.42 -59.95
CA PRO A 620 0.84 26.43 -61.00
C PRO A 620 0.76 27.83 -60.40
N GLN A 621 1.31 28.83 -61.11
CA GLN A 621 1.15 30.23 -60.70
C GLN A 621 -0.33 30.64 -60.69
N GLY A 622 -0.72 31.44 -59.71
CA GLY A 622 -2.09 31.91 -59.50
C GLY A 622 -2.60 31.67 -58.08
N VAL A 623 -3.91 31.85 -57.90
CA VAL A 623 -4.57 31.95 -56.60
C VAL A 623 -4.33 30.77 -55.65
N ASP A 624 -4.21 29.54 -56.17
CA ASP A 624 -3.90 28.35 -55.38
C ASP A 624 -2.48 28.41 -54.79
N LYS A 625 -1.52 28.91 -55.56
CA LYS A 625 -0.15 29.04 -55.08
C LYS A 625 -0.04 30.12 -54.02
N GLU A 626 -0.74 31.25 -54.16
CA GLU A 626 -0.82 32.30 -53.13
C GLU A 626 -1.49 31.80 -51.85
N ALA A 627 -2.60 31.08 -51.97
CA ALA A 627 -3.24 30.46 -50.82
C ALA A 627 -2.34 29.43 -50.13
N CYS A 628 -1.63 28.60 -50.90
CA CYS A 628 -0.63 27.68 -50.34
C CYS A 628 0.46 28.44 -49.58
N LEU A 629 1.00 29.53 -50.14
CA LEU A 629 2.06 30.33 -49.50
C LEU A 629 1.58 30.94 -48.18
N LEU A 630 0.35 31.45 -48.13
CA LEU A 630 -0.26 31.99 -46.92
C LEU A 630 -0.40 30.90 -45.85
N ILE A 631 -1.02 29.77 -46.18
CA ILE A 631 -1.19 28.67 -45.21
C ILE A 631 0.16 28.10 -44.79
N ALA A 632 1.10 27.91 -45.70
CA ALA A 632 2.45 27.41 -45.39
C ALA A 632 3.20 28.36 -44.45
N ALA A 633 3.05 29.67 -44.61
CA ALA A 633 3.62 30.65 -43.69
C ALA A 633 2.96 30.62 -42.31
N GLY A 634 1.64 30.42 -42.24
CA GLY A 634 0.93 30.22 -40.98
C GLY A 634 1.37 28.95 -40.25
N LEU A 635 1.47 27.83 -40.97
CA LEU A 635 1.99 26.55 -40.47
C LEU A 635 3.44 26.68 -40.01
N LYS A 636 4.29 27.33 -40.80
CA LYS A 636 5.68 27.57 -40.40
C LYS A 636 5.74 28.43 -39.14
N ASN A 637 4.97 29.50 -39.06
CA ASN A 637 4.96 30.39 -37.91
C ASN A 637 4.49 29.72 -36.61
N LEU A 638 3.53 28.78 -36.68
CA LEU A 638 3.15 28.03 -35.49
C LEU A 638 4.23 27.00 -35.13
N TYR A 639 4.81 26.28 -36.09
CA TYR A 639 5.85 25.28 -35.78
C TYR A 639 7.17 25.91 -35.31
N ASP A 640 7.49 27.13 -35.74
CA ASP A 640 8.66 27.89 -35.30
C ASP A 640 8.49 28.52 -33.89
N ILE A 641 7.35 28.34 -33.21
CA ILE A 641 7.20 28.79 -31.81
C ILE A 641 8.28 28.12 -30.95
N GLN A 642 9.15 28.94 -30.35
CA GLN A 642 10.16 28.52 -29.39
C GLN A 642 9.76 29.04 -28.01
N GLU A 643 9.36 28.12 -27.14
CA GLU A 643 9.06 28.38 -25.73
C GLU A 643 9.80 27.36 -24.89
N SER A 644 10.28 27.76 -23.72
CA SER A 644 10.98 26.84 -22.82
C SER A 644 10.03 25.85 -22.15
N ASP A 645 8.76 26.24 -21.94
CA ASP A 645 7.71 25.37 -21.43
C ASP A 645 6.98 24.70 -22.60
N ALA A 646 7.06 23.37 -22.68
CA ALA A 646 6.43 22.58 -23.73
C ALA A 646 4.90 22.70 -23.73
N VAL A 647 4.27 22.89 -22.56
CA VAL A 647 2.82 23.08 -22.44
C VAL A 647 2.43 24.44 -23.03
N GLU A 648 3.16 25.50 -22.68
CA GLU A 648 2.96 26.83 -23.24
C GLU A 648 3.18 26.84 -24.76
N ALA A 649 4.24 26.19 -25.23
CA ALA A 649 4.54 26.02 -26.65
C ALA A 649 3.37 25.35 -27.39
N SER A 650 2.92 24.20 -26.87
CA SER A 650 1.83 23.41 -27.46
C SER A 650 0.53 24.21 -27.47
N PHE A 651 0.20 24.91 -26.37
CA PHE A 651 -0.98 25.74 -26.27
C PHE A 651 -1.00 26.85 -27.32
N LYS A 652 0.08 27.64 -27.44
CA LYS A 652 0.18 28.69 -28.46
C LYS A 652 0.10 28.13 -29.89
N ARG A 653 0.73 26.97 -30.16
CA ARG A 653 0.65 26.27 -31.45
C ARG A 653 -0.78 25.87 -31.78
N THR A 654 -1.50 25.29 -30.81
CA THR A 654 -2.90 24.90 -30.96
C THR A 654 -3.79 26.12 -31.22
N MET A 655 -3.61 27.21 -30.50
CA MET A 655 -4.39 28.43 -30.74
C MET A 655 -4.10 29.06 -32.11
N ARG A 656 -2.85 29.08 -32.56
CA ARG A 656 -2.52 29.52 -33.94
C ARG A 656 -3.08 28.58 -35.00
N CYS A 657 -3.09 27.27 -34.75
CA CYS A 657 -3.71 26.30 -35.67
C CYS A 657 -5.22 26.52 -35.81
N VAL A 658 -5.90 26.83 -34.70
CA VAL A 658 -7.33 27.19 -34.70
C VAL A 658 -7.58 28.47 -35.51
N LEU A 659 -6.79 29.52 -35.28
CA LEU A 659 -6.88 30.77 -36.03
C LEU A 659 -6.59 30.57 -37.53
N LEU A 660 -5.58 29.78 -37.86
CA LEU A 660 -5.22 29.49 -39.25
C LEU A 660 -6.32 28.70 -39.97
N ASN A 661 -6.98 27.77 -39.29
CA ASN A 661 -8.16 27.08 -39.81
C ASN A 661 -9.32 28.05 -40.06
N ALA A 662 -9.61 28.97 -39.13
CA ALA A 662 -10.64 29.99 -39.32
C ALA A 662 -10.33 30.95 -40.49
N ILE A 663 -9.05 31.24 -40.75
CA ILE A 663 -8.61 32.00 -41.92
C ILE A 663 -8.83 31.18 -43.20
N ALA A 664 -8.46 29.90 -43.21
CA ALA A 664 -8.70 29.01 -44.35
C ALA A 664 -10.20 28.90 -44.69
N ASP A 665 -11.06 28.81 -43.66
CA ASP A 665 -12.52 28.84 -43.82
C ASP A 665 -13.00 30.15 -44.45
N LYS A 666 -12.44 31.30 -44.03
CA LYS A 666 -12.78 32.61 -44.60
C LYS A 666 -12.35 32.74 -46.06
N LEU A 667 -11.17 32.24 -46.42
CA LEU A 667 -10.68 32.23 -47.81
C LEU A 667 -11.56 31.37 -48.74
N GLN A 668 -12.21 30.33 -48.18
CA GLN A 668 -13.14 29.47 -48.90
C GLN A 668 -14.60 29.95 -48.85
N HIS A 669 -14.92 30.96 -48.04
CA HIS A 669 -16.31 31.37 -47.80
C HIS A 669 -16.93 32.07 -49.02
N ASP A 670 -18.22 31.82 -49.26
CA ASP A 670 -18.95 32.36 -50.41
C ASP A 670 -19.05 33.88 -50.52
N ASN A 671 -18.77 34.58 -49.41
CA ASN A 671 -18.86 36.02 -49.28
C ASN A 671 -17.49 36.70 -49.52
N PHE A 672 -16.47 35.93 -49.92
CA PHE A 672 -15.17 36.50 -50.26
C PHE A 672 -15.29 37.34 -51.55
N PRO A 673 -14.69 38.54 -51.61
CA PRO A 673 -15.06 39.56 -52.60
C PRO A 673 -14.83 39.18 -54.07
N CYS A 674 -13.81 38.38 -54.40
CA CYS A 674 -13.54 38.01 -55.79
C CYS A 674 -13.96 36.56 -56.10
N LYS A 675 -14.61 36.36 -57.26
CA LYS A 675 -15.16 35.05 -57.68
C LYS A 675 -14.08 34.04 -58.09
N ASP A 676 -12.91 34.49 -58.53
CA ASP A 676 -11.79 33.62 -58.95
C ASP A 676 -11.01 33.08 -57.74
N GLU A 677 -11.04 33.79 -56.60
CA GLU A 677 -10.48 33.41 -55.30
C GLU A 677 -11.23 32.23 -54.65
N LYS A 678 -12.42 31.86 -55.15
CA LYS A 678 -13.17 30.69 -54.69
C LYS A 678 -12.51 29.34 -55.02
N LYS A 679 -11.41 29.36 -55.77
CA LYS A 679 -10.67 28.16 -56.20
C LYS A 679 -9.46 27.83 -55.34
N VAL A 680 -9.20 28.57 -54.27
CA VAL A 680 -8.03 28.38 -53.38
C VAL A 680 -7.98 27.05 -52.61
N SER A 681 -9.02 26.21 -52.73
CA SER A 681 -9.10 24.93 -52.00
C SER A 681 -7.93 24.02 -52.32
N THR A 682 -7.47 23.98 -53.58
CA THR A 682 -6.33 23.14 -53.96
C THR A 682 -5.06 23.62 -53.29
N GLY A 683 -4.82 24.92 -53.23
CA GLY A 683 -3.70 25.53 -52.50
C GLY A 683 -3.72 25.25 -51.00
N ILE A 684 -4.87 25.45 -50.37
CA ILE A 684 -5.09 25.21 -48.94
C ILE A 684 -4.87 23.72 -48.61
N ASP A 685 -5.47 22.81 -49.38
CA ASP A 685 -5.30 21.37 -49.21
C ASP A 685 -3.85 20.95 -49.43
N TYR A 686 -3.18 21.52 -50.42
CA TYR A 686 -1.77 21.22 -50.67
C TYR A 686 -0.89 21.60 -49.47
N ALA A 687 -1.13 22.76 -48.85
CA ALA A 687 -0.41 23.16 -47.65
C ALA A 687 -0.74 22.26 -46.44
N PHE A 688 -2.03 22.05 -46.12
CA PHE A 688 -2.44 21.28 -44.93
C PHE A 688 -2.26 19.76 -45.03
N LYS A 689 -2.42 19.18 -46.21
CA LYS A 689 -2.42 17.72 -46.43
C LYS A 689 -1.12 17.24 -47.07
N THR A 690 -0.53 17.99 -48.01
CA THR A 690 0.67 17.55 -48.74
C THR A 690 1.97 18.05 -48.10
N LYS A 691 2.03 19.31 -47.66
CA LYS A 691 3.28 19.95 -47.22
C LYS A 691 3.41 20.19 -45.73
N ASN A 692 2.34 20.00 -44.99
CA ASN A 692 2.29 20.25 -43.55
C ASN A 692 3.40 19.51 -42.78
N LYS A 693 3.60 18.22 -43.08
CA LYS A 693 4.68 17.43 -42.49
C LYS A 693 6.07 17.98 -42.87
N ASP A 694 6.31 18.28 -44.13
CA ASP A 694 7.57 18.86 -44.60
C ASP A 694 7.88 20.20 -43.91
N ILE A 695 6.85 21.04 -43.71
CA ILE A 695 6.98 22.33 -43.03
C ILE A 695 7.27 22.10 -41.54
N LYS A 696 6.54 21.18 -40.90
CA LYS A 696 6.72 20.80 -39.50
C LYS A 696 8.14 20.31 -39.22
N ASP A 697 8.60 19.33 -39.99
CA ASP A 697 9.89 18.66 -39.81
C ASP A 697 11.09 19.59 -40.12
N ALA A 698 10.86 20.69 -40.84
CA ALA A 698 11.87 21.70 -41.16
C ALA A 698 11.83 22.94 -40.25
N SER A 699 10.99 22.95 -39.22
CA SER A 699 10.79 24.11 -38.33
C SER A 699 11.50 23.93 -36.99
N ASP A 700 12.31 24.91 -36.61
CA ASP A 700 13.25 24.77 -35.47
C ASP A 700 12.56 24.60 -34.11
N GLY A 701 11.31 25.07 -33.98
CA GLY A 701 10.53 24.97 -32.74
C GLY A 701 9.87 23.61 -32.52
N CYS A 702 9.78 22.74 -33.53
CA CYS A 702 8.90 21.58 -33.55
C CYS A 702 9.66 20.27 -33.85
N ASN A 703 10.84 20.13 -33.24
CA ASN A 703 11.78 19.03 -33.47
C ASN A 703 11.74 17.94 -32.39
N ASP A 704 10.79 18.00 -31.47
CA ASP A 704 10.68 17.12 -30.32
C ASP A 704 9.33 16.38 -30.25
N ASP A 705 9.20 15.53 -29.23
CA ASP A 705 8.05 14.64 -29.01
C ASP A 705 6.77 15.39 -28.55
N ASN A 706 6.82 16.72 -28.46
CA ASN A 706 5.76 17.57 -27.93
C ASN A 706 4.97 18.30 -29.02
N CYS A 707 5.29 18.04 -30.29
CA CYS A 707 4.70 18.77 -31.40
C CYS A 707 3.69 17.92 -32.21
N PHE A 708 2.51 18.48 -32.43
CA PHE A 708 1.42 17.85 -33.20
C PHE A 708 1.37 18.39 -34.64
N GLN A 709 0.66 17.70 -35.53
CA GLN A 709 0.39 18.20 -36.88
C GLN A 709 -0.91 19.01 -36.87
N CYS A 710 -0.85 20.28 -37.31
CA CYS A 710 -2.00 21.15 -37.44
C CYS A 710 -2.86 20.73 -38.63
N GLU A 711 -3.84 19.84 -38.42
CA GLU A 711 -4.72 19.37 -39.48
C GLU A 711 -5.77 20.42 -39.89
N ARG A 712 -6.23 20.31 -41.15
CA ARG A 712 -7.39 21.08 -41.63
C ARG A 712 -8.66 20.52 -40.99
N TYR A 713 -9.42 21.38 -40.33
CA TYR A 713 -10.69 21.06 -39.73
C TYR A 713 -11.83 21.61 -40.59
N GLU A 714 -12.34 20.77 -41.50
CA GLU A 714 -13.25 21.17 -42.59
C GLU A 714 -14.65 21.65 -42.11
N ASP A 715 -15.07 21.29 -40.89
CA ASP A 715 -16.37 21.67 -40.33
C ASP A 715 -16.36 23.03 -39.59
N ASN A 716 -15.30 23.83 -39.71
CA ASN A 716 -15.13 25.13 -39.02
C ASN A 716 -15.48 25.03 -37.52
N PHE A 717 -14.97 24.01 -36.83
CA PHE A 717 -15.18 23.78 -35.40
C PHE A 717 -16.65 23.73 -34.92
N LYS A 718 -17.65 23.56 -35.79
CA LYS A 718 -19.10 23.59 -35.43
C LYS A 718 -19.47 22.62 -34.30
N ASN A 719 -18.80 21.48 -34.22
CA ASN A 719 -19.05 20.46 -33.19
C ASN A 719 -17.95 20.40 -32.13
N CYS A 720 -17.02 21.36 -32.14
CA CYS A 720 -15.93 21.40 -31.18
C CYS A 720 -16.32 22.26 -29.98
N LYS A 721 -16.61 21.59 -28.86
CA LYS A 721 -17.02 22.24 -27.61
C LYS A 721 -15.91 22.14 -26.57
N VAL A 722 -15.70 23.25 -25.87
CA VAL A 722 -14.85 23.37 -24.69
C VAL A 722 -15.69 23.88 -23.51
N ASN A 723 -15.23 23.70 -22.27
CA ASN A 723 -16.03 24.04 -21.07
C ASN A 723 -17.43 23.41 -21.06
N ASN A 724 -17.55 22.18 -21.58
CA ASN A 724 -18.79 21.41 -21.80
C ASN A 724 -19.85 22.03 -22.73
N THR A 725 -19.77 23.33 -23.03
CA THR A 725 -20.89 24.07 -23.65
C THR A 725 -20.45 25.14 -24.66
N VAL A 726 -19.21 25.61 -24.61
CA VAL A 726 -18.73 26.72 -25.46
C VAL A 726 -18.25 26.17 -26.80
N GLU A 727 -18.90 26.59 -27.88
CA GLU A 727 -18.47 26.25 -29.24
C GLU A 727 -17.22 27.07 -29.61
N VAL A 728 -16.13 26.38 -29.92
CA VAL A 728 -14.84 27.00 -30.28
C VAL A 728 -15.02 27.93 -31.47
N LYS A 729 -15.85 27.53 -32.44
CA LYS A 729 -16.20 28.34 -33.61
C LYS A 729 -16.71 29.73 -33.23
N ASP A 730 -17.78 29.78 -32.44
CA ASP A 730 -18.46 31.03 -32.10
C ASP A 730 -17.52 31.97 -31.37
N LYS A 731 -16.71 31.43 -30.44
CA LYS A 731 -15.79 32.24 -29.66
C LYS A 731 -14.60 32.75 -30.47
N VAL A 732 -14.03 31.93 -31.35
CA VAL A 732 -13.00 32.38 -32.29
C VAL A 732 -13.56 33.45 -33.22
N GLU A 733 -14.77 33.28 -33.75
CA GLU A 733 -15.42 34.31 -34.57
C GLU A 733 -15.64 35.62 -33.80
N GLU A 734 -16.04 35.55 -32.52
CA GLU A 734 -16.18 36.71 -31.64
C GLU A 734 -14.85 37.44 -31.45
N VAL A 735 -13.78 36.72 -31.11
CA VAL A 735 -12.42 37.28 -30.94
C VAL A 735 -11.96 37.96 -32.24
N LEU A 736 -12.19 37.32 -33.39
CA LEU A 736 -11.85 37.89 -34.70
C LEU A 736 -12.72 39.10 -35.10
N LYS A 737 -13.96 39.22 -34.59
CA LYS A 737 -14.92 40.31 -34.91
C LYS A 737 -14.78 41.52 -34.00
N ASN A 738 -14.41 41.33 -32.73
CA ASN A 738 -14.38 42.39 -31.73
C ASN A 738 -12.98 42.96 -31.55
N GLU A 739 -12.02 42.09 -31.24
CA GLU A 739 -10.71 42.46 -30.72
C GLU A 739 -9.60 42.32 -31.76
N GLY A 740 -9.74 41.38 -32.69
CA GLY A 740 -8.88 41.22 -33.86
C GLY A 740 -9.44 41.85 -35.13
N LYS A 741 -10.46 42.72 -35.02
CA LYS A 741 -11.19 43.25 -36.18
C LYS A 741 -10.29 44.04 -37.12
N GLU A 742 -9.48 44.96 -36.59
CA GLU A 742 -8.56 45.74 -37.41
C GLU A 742 -7.46 44.87 -38.02
N GLU A 743 -6.95 43.90 -37.25
CA GLU A 743 -5.92 42.96 -37.66
C GLU A 743 -6.43 42.02 -38.76
N MET A 744 -7.65 41.51 -38.63
CA MET A 744 -8.32 40.66 -39.62
C MET A 744 -8.73 41.41 -40.87
N THR A 745 -9.22 42.65 -40.75
CA THR A 745 -9.44 43.51 -41.92
C THR A 745 -8.14 43.73 -42.66
N LYS A 746 -7.03 44.00 -41.97
CA LYS A 746 -5.70 44.11 -42.59
C LYS A 746 -5.21 42.79 -43.22
N ILE A 747 -5.46 41.63 -42.61
CA ILE A 747 -5.16 40.31 -43.20
C ILE A 747 -5.96 40.09 -44.47
N ASN A 748 -7.28 40.32 -44.42
CA ASN A 748 -8.18 40.15 -45.55
C ASN A 748 -7.81 41.13 -46.68
N ASP A 749 -7.59 42.41 -46.37
CA ASP A 749 -7.24 43.43 -47.36
C ASP A 749 -5.87 43.16 -48.01
N GLN A 750 -4.93 42.53 -47.28
CA GLN A 750 -3.65 42.12 -47.83
C GLN A 750 -3.79 40.84 -48.67
N ALA A 751 -4.52 39.82 -48.17
CA ALA A 751 -4.78 38.60 -48.92
C ALA A 751 -5.55 38.87 -50.23
N ILE A 752 -6.53 39.78 -50.22
CA ILE A 752 -7.28 40.22 -51.41
C ILE A 752 -6.42 41.03 -52.39
N LYS A 753 -5.36 41.70 -51.92
CA LYS A 753 -4.42 42.40 -52.82
C LYS A 753 -3.42 41.48 -53.49
N ASP A 754 -3.14 40.34 -52.85
CA ASP A 754 -2.06 39.44 -53.21
C ASP A 754 -2.53 38.16 -53.92
N ILE A 755 -3.85 37.89 -53.92
CA ILE A 755 -4.57 36.89 -54.72
C ILE A 755 -5.26 37.64 -55.88
#